data_AF-A0A954NJW2-F1
#
_entry.id   AF-A0A954NJW2-F1
#
_cell.length_a   1.000
_cell.length_b   1.000
_cell.length_c   1.000
_cell.angle_alpha   90.00
_cell.angle_beta   90.00
_cell.angle_gamma   90.00
#
_symmetry.space_group_name_H-M   'P 1'
#
loop_
_entity.id
_entity.type
_entity.pdbx_description
1 polymer ?
#
loop_
_entity_poly.entity_id
_entity_poly.type
_entity_poly.pdbx_seq_one_letter_code
_entity_poly.pdbx_strand_id
1 'polypeptide(L)'
;MDRNSDMPNSSGAPSLGQTSRRGPFAASTVVARRAVSRFQVGSPRGGERPRRPWLSLAMLGTFAASPWLGGELFAQQIDSPPPAVAGTQDPPPTVPSAQVAQWIADLGARDFDTREVATENLWRAGMEVSPALEEALNHPDREVAFRAERILEWFRLGIFADTPPEKVRLIRGYFQATEQQRLVLLRRLITEGKIDDVTVLLDRETDPQRRGQGEALVMAQLEMAVAPLMRSGDVDEALAILERYSLNGYTQFMHVRAVAGLGSDALRDLLDKSESLASESDPGRVVRLRVLALLELGEIDAALSEAQAFPDPLEQQGWEASILVIDGRWRAYRESLLGADAAVDRLDPNLDVTRLQLAAWAAGAGDESEWYEALNGRLHQSLGNQNWVQRVMFESLVGDVDRAVEIAAEHDRSIAAFLRSGQDRYAEALAESGIGTTPEARKAWYEQFLGELQQSEGKEPVGDPPMDPNVKLKLAIEAAGWLVAVGLEEEGGEYLDRLLHSLPDGFSTRRSFEQRILSLEFTNGMDEAFVEHASHVYGRPQFFQAFNEIRVSTAYETSHYTIWWQVLEGEQRDPLTRFKLIRNLLGDDHSQPVEPADLDRLVTAGTEYFANARGNNRGVADWRQALAHACFAYEDFTRGEQLLLDGVQQDNNNRAGQMLLDYYRETEQWEAVLDLAGRIATINQTAQGSNRLYIVDPRPFAETIRALRELGRTNEANEALATEFRSRLSSGSISSLGSALEDVGLIDEAREAFRSCRYLPMGDSSSGFATNMLQSYQYLCFARTDDPSPIDPKDIQGIAPCLLASNRPFFMSTDPNASPMTVYLLIFNETIRQAKAWEAIETGDLAAAEREIANACRTRPGNVDNVLEFVEALESRAGEAELDRVFAIQRDLLREQLAEFPDSALHLNNLAWLCARSGRDLEAARDYSLKSTELKPFEDNYLDTLAEVEFRLGNVERAVELAAKAVSFNPRYAHYRRQLERFRSALGN
;
A
#
# COMPACT_ATOMS: atom_id res chain seq x y z
N MET A 1 -50.95 -16.08 -26.74
CA MET A 1 -51.77 -16.74 -27.77
C MET A 1 -50.86 -17.22 -28.89
N ASP A 2 -51.00 -18.50 -29.23
CA ASP A 2 -50.63 -19.21 -30.48
C ASP A 2 -49.18 -19.47 -30.94
N ARG A 3 -48.81 -20.74 -30.73
CA ARG A 3 -48.13 -21.80 -31.53
C ARG A 3 -47.56 -21.53 -32.95
N ASN A 4 -46.32 -22.03 -33.12
CA ASN A 4 -45.71 -22.89 -34.18
C ASN A 4 -45.71 -22.56 -35.69
N SER A 5 -44.70 -23.17 -36.36
CA SER A 5 -44.44 -23.43 -37.80
C SER A 5 -43.68 -22.33 -38.57
N ASP A 6 -42.77 -22.54 -39.53
CA ASP A 6 -42.14 -23.70 -40.20
C ASP A 6 -40.94 -23.18 -41.08
N MET A 7 -40.05 -24.08 -41.52
CA MET A 7 -38.81 -23.93 -42.37
C MET A 7 -39.08 -23.53 -43.87
N PRO A 8 -38.19 -23.63 -44.93
CA PRO A 8 -36.81 -24.22 -45.12
C PRO A 8 -35.84 -23.66 -46.24
N ASN A 9 -34.69 -24.38 -46.45
CA ASN A 9 -33.86 -24.66 -47.68
C ASN A 9 -32.76 -23.67 -48.17
N SER A 10 -31.60 -24.05 -48.78
CA SER A 10 -30.90 -25.33 -49.11
C SER A 10 -29.55 -25.14 -49.88
N SER A 11 -28.71 -26.20 -49.91
CA SER A 11 -27.69 -26.64 -50.94
C SER A 11 -26.20 -26.40 -50.65
N GLY A 12 -25.21 -27.31 -50.88
CA GLY A 12 -25.13 -28.68 -51.42
C GLY A 12 -23.71 -29.28 -51.26
N ALA A 13 -23.56 -30.62 -51.37
CA ALA A 13 -22.33 -31.46 -51.22
C ALA A 13 -21.67 -31.80 -52.61
N PRO A 14 -20.72 -32.77 -52.84
CA PRO A 14 -20.11 -33.85 -51.99
C PRO A 14 -18.64 -34.39 -52.28
N SER A 15 -18.20 -35.38 -51.44
CA SER A 15 -17.39 -36.62 -51.70
C SER A 15 -15.83 -36.56 -51.87
N LEU A 16 -14.95 -37.59 -51.65
CA LEU A 16 -14.79 -38.89 -50.93
C LEU A 16 -13.33 -39.41 -51.23
N GLY A 17 -12.65 -40.22 -50.38
CA GLY A 17 -11.60 -41.18 -50.87
C GLY A 17 -10.31 -41.51 -50.05
N GLN A 18 -10.38 -42.55 -49.19
CA GLN A 18 -9.48 -43.71 -48.92
C GLN A 18 -7.90 -43.74 -48.98
N THR A 19 -7.31 -44.23 -47.86
CA THR A 19 -6.33 -45.36 -47.65
C THR A 19 -4.78 -45.26 -47.84
N SER A 20 -4.03 -45.62 -46.76
CA SER A 20 -3.08 -46.78 -46.62
C SER A 20 -1.64 -46.57 -46.03
N ARG A 21 -1.40 -47.22 -44.87
CA ARG A 21 -0.28 -48.09 -44.35
C ARG A 21 1.25 -47.79 -44.44
N ARG A 22 1.88 -47.96 -43.25
CA ARG A 22 3.21 -48.54 -42.82
C ARG A 22 4.47 -47.62 -42.68
N GLY A 23 5.06 -47.61 -41.47
CA GLY A 23 6.28 -46.89 -41.03
C GLY A 23 7.61 -47.65 -41.23
N PRO A 24 8.69 -47.54 -40.39
CA PRO A 24 8.92 -46.72 -39.18
C PRO A 24 10.31 -46.00 -39.08
N PHE A 25 10.53 -45.31 -37.94
CA PHE A 25 11.77 -44.83 -37.27
C PHE A 25 12.18 -43.34 -37.30
N ALA A 26 12.12 -42.78 -36.07
CA ALA A 26 12.98 -41.80 -35.38
C ALA A 26 13.18 -40.39 -35.97
N ALA A 27 12.58 -39.36 -35.35
CA ALA A 27 13.14 -38.62 -34.20
C ALA A 27 12.43 -37.25 -34.03
N SER A 28 12.09 -36.96 -32.77
CA SER A 28 11.92 -35.65 -32.14
C SER A 28 10.87 -34.64 -32.63
N THR A 29 10.17 -34.12 -31.62
CA THR A 29 9.46 -32.84 -31.49
C THR A 29 8.00 -32.79 -31.97
N VAL A 30 7.29 -31.74 -31.53
CA VAL A 30 5.87 -31.39 -31.76
C VAL A 30 4.91 -32.17 -30.81
N VAL A 31 3.80 -31.67 -30.25
CA VAL A 31 2.78 -30.68 -30.65
C VAL A 31 2.01 -30.27 -29.38
N ALA A 32 1.82 -28.99 -29.07
CA ALA A 32 0.65 -28.16 -29.39
C ALA A 32 -0.77 -28.73 -29.10
N ARG A 33 -1.54 -27.90 -28.39
CA ARG A 33 -2.99 -27.61 -28.48
C ARG A 33 -4.07 -28.72 -28.29
N ARG A 34 -4.92 -28.38 -27.31
CA ARG A 34 -6.40 -28.47 -27.21
C ARG A 34 -7.08 -29.84 -26.96
N ALA A 35 -7.54 -29.95 -25.72
CA ALA A 35 -8.94 -30.09 -25.27
C ALA A 35 -9.74 -31.41 -25.49
N VAL A 36 -10.47 -31.74 -24.41
CA VAL A 36 -11.76 -32.47 -24.28
C VAL A 36 -11.75 -33.91 -23.70
N SER A 37 -12.17 -33.96 -22.42
CA SER A 37 -13.10 -34.87 -21.72
C SER A 37 -12.80 -36.36 -21.39
N ARG A 38 -12.88 -36.62 -20.07
CA ARG A 38 -13.77 -37.57 -19.33
C ARG A 38 -13.42 -39.08 -19.21
N PHE A 39 -13.18 -39.42 -17.93
CA PHE A 39 -13.73 -40.53 -17.10
C PHE A 39 -12.94 -41.84 -16.83
N GLN A 40 -12.69 -42.01 -15.52
CA GLN A 40 -12.80 -43.19 -14.65
C GLN A 40 -11.53 -43.94 -14.14
N VAL A 41 -11.31 -43.69 -12.84
CA VAL A 41 -11.12 -44.61 -11.69
C VAL A 41 -9.81 -45.41 -11.57
N GLY A 42 -9.10 -45.11 -10.48
CA GLY A 42 -8.05 -45.96 -9.90
C GLY A 42 -7.24 -45.30 -8.79
N SER A 43 -7.87 -44.90 -7.67
CA SER A 43 -7.16 -44.79 -6.37
C SER A 43 -6.71 -46.21 -5.93
N PRO A 44 -5.69 -46.42 -5.06
CA PRO A 44 -5.50 -45.61 -3.85
C PRO A 44 -4.07 -45.52 -3.22
N ARG A 45 -4.02 -44.74 -2.12
CA ARG A 45 -3.11 -44.78 -0.95
C ARG A 45 -1.76 -44.02 -0.99
N GLY A 46 -1.77 -42.89 -0.27
CA GLY A 46 -1.08 -42.76 1.00
C GLY A 46 0.34 -42.18 0.96
N GLY A 47 0.51 -40.95 1.49
CA GLY A 47 1.81 -40.38 1.81
C GLY A 47 1.86 -38.87 1.64
N GLU A 48 1.58 -38.16 2.73
CA GLU A 48 1.71 -36.72 2.99
C GLU A 48 2.72 -35.94 2.12
N ARG A 49 2.25 -34.88 1.44
CA ARG A 49 2.96 -33.58 1.28
C ARG A 49 1.96 -32.41 1.12
N PRO A 50 2.28 -31.19 1.59
CA PRO A 50 1.34 -30.08 1.74
C PRO A 50 1.18 -29.19 0.48
N ARG A 51 0.01 -28.55 0.39
CA ARG A 51 -0.38 -27.52 -0.59
C ARG A 51 0.37 -26.20 -0.33
N ARG A 52 0.88 -25.55 -1.38
CA ARG A 52 1.41 -24.17 -1.39
C ARG A 52 0.38 -23.22 -2.04
N PRO A 53 -0.02 -22.12 -1.39
CA PRO A 53 -0.67 -20.96 -2.00
C PRO A 53 0.37 -19.98 -2.57
N TRP A 54 -0.02 -19.21 -3.59
CA TRP A 54 0.80 -18.18 -4.22
C TRP A 54 0.82 -16.91 -3.36
N LEU A 55 1.88 -16.76 -2.58
CA LEU A 55 2.44 -15.52 -2.06
C LEU A 55 3.97 -15.64 -2.15
N SER A 56 4.61 -14.62 -2.72
CA SER A 56 6.00 -14.16 -2.49
C SER A 56 7.16 -15.15 -2.59
N LEU A 57 8.06 -14.94 -3.57
CA LEU A 57 9.45 -15.45 -3.55
C LEU A 57 10.37 -14.39 -4.17
N ALA A 58 10.81 -13.38 -3.40
CA ALA A 58 12.11 -13.39 -2.74
C ALA A 58 12.60 -14.77 -2.23
N MET A 59 13.73 -15.26 -2.77
CA MET A 59 14.62 -16.17 -2.05
C MET A 59 15.92 -15.45 -1.72
N LEU A 60 16.23 -15.32 -0.44
CA LEU A 60 17.59 -15.26 0.07
C LEU A 60 17.97 -16.63 0.61
N GLY A 61 19.22 -17.00 0.38
CA GLY A 61 19.73 -18.35 0.53
C GLY A 61 19.99 -18.82 1.95
N THR A 62 20.14 -20.13 2.06
CA THR A 62 21.11 -20.78 2.94
C THR A 62 21.24 -22.23 2.50
N PHE A 63 22.37 -22.61 1.91
CA PHE A 63 22.88 -23.96 2.08
C PHE A 63 24.41 -23.96 2.15
N ALA A 64 24.85 -24.74 3.13
CA ALA A 64 26.21 -24.97 3.54
C ALA A 64 27.06 -25.69 2.47
N ALA A 65 28.35 -25.68 2.76
CA ALA A 65 29.46 -26.09 1.92
C ALA A 65 29.48 -27.57 1.45
N SER A 66 30.17 -27.75 0.30
CA SER A 66 30.99 -28.89 -0.16
C SER A 66 30.35 -29.93 -1.12
N PRO A 67 31.15 -30.68 -1.92
CA PRO A 67 31.56 -30.34 -3.30
C PRO A 67 31.24 -31.47 -4.33
N TRP A 68 31.80 -31.38 -5.55
CA TRP A 68 31.85 -32.35 -6.69
C TRP A 68 30.93 -31.99 -7.87
N LEU A 69 31.45 -31.42 -8.98
CA LEU A 69 32.37 -31.91 -10.03
C LEU A 69 31.61 -32.45 -11.25
N GLY A 70 31.87 -31.82 -12.40
CA GLY A 70 31.69 -32.43 -13.73
C GLY A 70 30.81 -31.65 -14.69
N GLY A 71 31.37 -30.65 -15.37
CA GLY A 71 30.71 -29.99 -16.50
C GLY A 71 31.34 -28.69 -16.95
N GLU A 72 32.67 -28.65 -17.12
CA GLU A 72 33.35 -27.54 -17.80
C GLU A 72 32.98 -27.55 -19.29
N LEU A 73 32.04 -26.68 -19.67
CA LEU A 73 31.98 -26.16 -21.04
C LEU A 73 32.99 -25.02 -21.10
N PHE A 74 34.04 -25.19 -21.90
CA PHE A 74 35.16 -24.27 -22.09
C PHE A 74 34.69 -22.83 -22.38
N ALA A 75 34.62 -21.99 -21.34
CA ALA A 75 34.73 -20.54 -21.49
C ALA A 75 36.22 -20.23 -21.68
N GLN A 76 36.60 -19.56 -22.78
CA GLN A 76 37.98 -19.12 -22.97
C GLN A 76 38.42 -18.24 -21.80
N GLN A 77 39.50 -18.62 -21.14
CA GLN A 77 40.07 -17.88 -20.01
C GLN A 77 40.83 -16.67 -20.55
N ILE A 78 40.30 -15.46 -20.36
CA ILE A 78 41.03 -14.20 -20.61
C ILE A 78 42.31 -14.19 -19.75
N ASP A 79 43.53 -14.10 -20.31
CA ASP A 79 44.76 -14.06 -19.49
C ASP A 79 45.05 -12.67 -18.92
N SER A 80 45.94 -12.66 -17.93
CA SER A 80 46.41 -11.45 -17.27
C SER A 80 47.27 -10.63 -18.23
N PRO A 81 47.03 -9.31 -18.34
CA PRO A 81 47.98 -8.42 -19.00
C PRO A 81 49.30 -8.36 -18.20
N PRO A 82 50.39 -7.85 -18.82
CA PRO A 82 51.62 -7.53 -18.12
C PRO A 82 51.37 -6.62 -16.90
N PRO A 83 52.19 -6.69 -15.84
CA PRO A 83 52.01 -5.86 -14.65
C PRO A 83 52.10 -4.36 -15.00
N ALA A 84 51.09 -3.59 -14.61
CA ALA A 84 51.08 -2.14 -14.77
C ALA A 84 52.23 -1.49 -13.98
N VAL A 85 52.97 -0.57 -14.60
CA VAL A 85 53.99 0.24 -13.91
C VAL A 85 53.32 1.52 -13.43
N ALA A 86 53.21 1.66 -12.11
CA ALA A 86 52.64 2.86 -11.51
C ALA A 86 53.51 4.09 -11.84
N GLY A 87 52.94 5.01 -12.62
CA GLY A 87 53.40 6.40 -12.72
C GLY A 87 54.31 6.72 -13.91
N THR A 88 53.72 7.07 -15.06
CA THR A 88 54.25 8.10 -15.97
C THR A 88 53.08 8.79 -16.66
N GLN A 89 52.78 10.03 -16.27
CA GLN A 89 51.81 10.92 -16.92
C GLN A 89 52.44 11.67 -18.11
N ASP A 90 53.03 10.96 -19.06
CA ASP A 90 53.46 11.55 -20.33
C ASP A 90 52.67 10.87 -21.47
N PRO A 91 52.18 11.63 -22.47
CA PRO A 91 51.55 11.02 -23.65
C PRO A 91 52.57 10.10 -24.32
N PRO A 92 52.17 8.89 -24.79
CA PRO A 92 53.12 8.01 -25.45
C PRO A 92 53.68 8.72 -26.68
N PRO A 93 55.00 8.70 -26.91
CA PRO A 93 55.56 9.21 -28.15
C PRO A 93 54.93 8.44 -29.33
N THR A 94 54.56 9.15 -30.40
CA THR A 94 54.06 8.52 -31.63
C THR A 94 55.03 7.43 -32.07
N VAL A 95 54.62 6.18 -31.91
CA VAL A 95 55.51 5.04 -32.15
C VAL A 95 55.72 4.92 -33.66
N PRO A 96 56.97 4.93 -34.18
CA PRO A 96 57.21 4.79 -35.61
C PRO A 96 56.63 3.47 -36.15
N SER A 97 55.94 3.50 -37.30
CA SER A 97 55.33 2.31 -37.92
C SER A 97 56.31 1.14 -38.12
N ALA A 98 57.59 1.43 -38.39
CA ALA A 98 58.65 0.42 -38.48
C ALA A 98 58.90 -0.31 -37.14
N GLN A 99 58.74 0.38 -36.01
CA GLN A 99 58.90 -0.18 -34.67
C GLN A 99 57.70 -1.07 -34.31
N VAL A 100 56.49 -0.68 -34.68
CA VAL A 100 55.26 -1.48 -34.50
C VAL A 100 55.34 -2.78 -35.33
N ALA A 101 55.78 -2.69 -36.58
CA ALA A 101 55.98 -3.86 -37.43
C ALA A 101 57.03 -4.83 -36.86
N GLN A 102 58.10 -4.30 -36.26
CA GLN A 102 59.11 -5.10 -35.58
C GLN A 102 58.51 -5.81 -34.35
N TRP A 103 57.76 -5.11 -33.51
CA TRP A 103 57.10 -5.74 -32.35
C TRP A 103 56.09 -6.80 -32.76
N ILE A 104 55.34 -6.61 -33.85
CA ILE A 104 54.43 -7.63 -34.39
C ILE A 104 55.20 -8.88 -34.85
N ALA A 105 56.34 -8.71 -35.54
CA ALA A 105 57.21 -9.83 -35.91
C ALA A 105 57.76 -10.56 -34.67
N ASP A 106 58.12 -9.81 -33.63
CA ASP A 106 58.67 -10.33 -32.38
C ASP A 106 57.62 -11.08 -31.52
N LEU A 107 56.31 -10.93 -31.78
CA LEU A 107 55.27 -11.77 -31.17
C LEU A 107 55.44 -13.26 -31.51
N GLY A 108 56.07 -13.58 -32.65
CA GLY A 108 56.36 -14.94 -33.11
C GLY A 108 57.79 -15.41 -32.83
N ALA A 109 58.58 -14.63 -32.06
CA ALA A 109 59.95 -14.98 -31.75
C ALA A 109 60.04 -16.35 -31.05
N ARG A 110 61.11 -17.13 -31.23
CA ARG A 110 61.28 -18.44 -30.56
C ARG A 110 61.54 -18.29 -29.06
N ASP A 111 62.17 -17.20 -28.67
CA ASP A 111 62.49 -16.86 -27.28
C ASP A 111 61.27 -16.29 -26.56
N PHE A 112 61.00 -16.76 -25.33
CA PHE A 112 59.82 -16.37 -24.56
C PHE A 112 59.91 -14.91 -24.11
N ASP A 113 61.05 -14.49 -23.59
CA ASP A 113 61.23 -13.12 -23.06
C ASP A 113 61.05 -12.08 -24.15
N THR A 114 61.54 -12.37 -25.36
CA THR A 114 61.35 -11.51 -26.55
C THR A 114 59.86 -11.34 -26.90
N ARG A 115 59.05 -12.42 -26.83
CA ARG A 115 57.61 -12.34 -27.07
C ARG A 115 56.87 -11.54 -26.00
N GLU A 116 57.26 -11.67 -24.73
CA GLU A 116 56.66 -10.93 -23.63
C GLU A 116 56.96 -9.43 -23.73
N VAL A 117 58.21 -9.05 -24.03
CA VAL A 117 58.60 -7.65 -24.25
C VAL A 117 57.86 -7.04 -25.44
N ALA A 118 57.70 -7.79 -26.54
CA ALA A 118 56.90 -7.35 -27.69
C ALA A 118 55.42 -7.14 -27.32
N THR A 119 54.84 -8.07 -26.56
CA THR A 119 53.45 -8.01 -26.07
C THR A 119 53.25 -6.77 -25.17
N GLU A 120 54.19 -6.51 -24.26
CA GLU A 120 54.15 -5.36 -23.36
C GLU A 120 54.29 -4.03 -24.11
N ASN A 121 55.21 -3.93 -25.07
CA ASN A 121 55.40 -2.71 -25.85
C ASN A 121 54.18 -2.39 -26.73
N LEU A 122 53.58 -3.40 -27.36
CA LEU A 122 52.34 -3.23 -28.14
C LEU A 122 51.16 -2.85 -27.25
N TRP A 123 51.04 -3.44 -26.06
CA TRP A 123 49.99 -3.07 -25.10
C TRP A 123 50.16 -1.64 -24.57
N ARG A 124 51.39 -1.21 -24.25
CA ARG A 124 51.70 0.17 -23.81
C ARG A 124 51.49 1.23 -24.89
N ALA A 125 51.64 0.85 -26.16
CA ALA A 125 51.39 1.76 -27.28
C ALA A 125 49.88 2.08 -27.46
N GLY A 126 48.99 1.33 -26.81
CA GLY A 126 47.56 1.62 -26.77
C GLY A 126 46.87 1.51 -28.13
N MET A 127 45.78 2.24 -28.31
CA MET A 127 44.91 2.11 -29.50
C MET A 127 45.58 2.48 -30.83
N GLU A 128 46.73 3.15 -30.84
CA GLU A 128 47.45 3.52 -32.06
C GLU A 128 47.95 2.30 -32.85
N VAL A 129 48.20 1.17 -32.17
CA VAL A 129 48.67 -0.06 -32.83
C VAL A 129 47.54 -0.99 -33.26
N SER A 130 46.27 -0.67 -32.95
CA SER A 130 45.11 -1.51 -33.27
C SER A 130 45.01 -1.90 -34.76
N PRO A 131 45.20 -0.98 -35.75
CA PRO A 131 45.15 -1.37 -37.16
C PRO A 131 46.20 -2.42 -37.55
N ALA A 132 47.40 -2.31 -36.97
CA ALA A 132 48.50 -3.24 -37.23
C ALA A 132 48.27 -4.60 -36.55
N LEU A 133 47.68 -4.60 -35.34
CA LEU A 133 47.27 -5.82 -34.65
C LEU A 133 46.11 -6.53 -35.38
N GLU A 134 45.15 -5.79 -35.94
CA GLU A 134 44.04 -6.33 -36.74
C GLU A 134 44.55 -7.02 -38.01
N GLU A 135 45.56 -6.43 -38.68
CA GLU A 135 46.25 -7.07 -39.81
C GLU A 135 46.97 -8.36 -39.36
N ALA A 136 47.60 -8.33 -38.19
CA ALA A 136 48.33 -9.46 -37.62
C ALA A 136 47.43 -10.66 -37.24
N LEU A 137 46.10 -10.49 -37.13
CA LEU A 137 45.16 -11.61 -36.96
C LEU A 137 45.19 -12.61 -38.12
N ASN A 138 45.56 -12.15 -39.32
CA ASN A 138 45.69 -12.99 -40.53
C ASN A 138 47.12 -13.51 -40.76
N HIS A 139 48.02 -13.31 -39.80
CA HIS A 139 49.43 -13.69 -39.94
C HIS A 139 49.60 -15.22 -40.04
N PRO A 140 50.51 -15.74 -40.90
CA PRO A 140 50.71 -17.19 -41.07
C PRO A 140 51.24 -17.89 -39.80
N ASP A 141 51.87 -17.14 -38.90
CA ASP A 141 52.25 -17.63 -37.56
C ASP A 141 51.07 -17.54 -36.59
N ARG A 142 50.67 -18.69 -36.05
CA ARG A 142 49.56 -18.81 -35.11
C ARG A 142 49.85 -18.14 -33.76
N GLU A 143 51.11 -18.03 -33.36
CA GLU A 143 51.48 -17.34 -32.11
C GLU A 143 51.31 -15.83 -32.24
N VAL A 144 51.71 -15.26 -33.39
CA VAL A 144 51.51 -13.82 -33.70
C VAL A 144 50.02 -13.50 -33.73
N ALA A 145 49.22 -14.30 -34.45
CA ALA A 145 47.78 -14.11 -34.53
C ALA A 145 47.11 -14.24 -33.15
N PHE A 146 47.50 -15.24 -32.35
CA PHE A 146 46.99 -15.44 -30.99
C PHE A 146 47.32 -14.24 -30.09
N ARG A 147 48.58 -13.80 -29.98
CA ARG A 147 48.94 -12.67 -29.11
C ARG A 147 48.33 -11.35 -29.58
N ALA A 148 48.23 -11.13 -30.89
CA ALA A 148 47.54 -9.97 -31.45
C ALA A 148 46.05 -9.98 -31.07
N GLU A 149 45.38 -11.13 -31.17
CA GLU A 149 43.98 -11.31 -30.74
C GLU A 149 43.80 -10.95 -29.25
N ARG A 150 44.75 -11.32 -28.39
CA ARG A 150 44.68 -11.03 -26.95
C ARG A 150 44.89 -9.58 -26.60
N ILE A 151 45.85 -8.92 -27.24
CA ILE A 151 46.08 -7.48 -27.02
C ILE A 151 44.83 -6.72 -27.49
N LEU A 152 44.25 -7.11 -28.63
CA LEU A 152 42.97 -6.56 -29.11
C LEU A 152 41.80 -6.90 -28.17
N GLU A 153 41.78 -8.08 -27.54
CA GLU A 153 40.78 -8.43 -26.53
C GLU A 153 40.90 -7.54 -25.28
N TRP A 154 42.11 -7.25 -24.80
CA TRP A 154 42.31 -6.30 -23.70
C TRP A 154 41.86 -4.88 -24.08
N PHE A 155 42.19 -4.41 -25.28
CA PHE A 155 41.74 -3.11 -25.77
C PHE A 155 40.22 -3.05 -25.92
N ARG A 156 39.58 -4.12 -26.42
CA ARG A 156 38.11 -4.24 -26.49
C ARG A 156 37.47 -4.17 -25.10
N LEU A 157 38.12 -4.75 -24.09
CA LEU A 157 37.69 -4.67 -22.70
C LEU A 157 38.17 -3.39 -21.99
N GLY A 158 38.76 -2.44 -22.71
CA GLY A 158 39.27 -1.17 -22.17
C GLY A 158 40.30 -1.36 -21.05
N ILE A 159 41.14 -2.40 -21.15
CA ILE A 159 42.26 -2.71 -20.25
C ILE A 159 43.55 -2.20 -20.91
N PHE A 160 44.05 -1.07 -20.41
CA PHE A 160 45.26 -0.40 -20.89
C PHE A 160 46.35 -0.38 -19.82
N ALA A 161 47.55 0.06 -20.19
CA ALA A 161 48.73 0.07 -19.31
C ALA A 161 48.55 0.89 -18.02
N ASP A 162 47.67 1.88 -18.03
CA ASP A 162 47.30 2.75 -16.91
C ASP A 162 46.13 2.21 -16.07
N THR A 163 45.49 1.11 -16.49
CA THR A 163 44.34 0.54 -15.77
C THR A 163 44.79 -0.11 -14.45
N PRO A 164 44.24 0.29 -13.29
CA PRO A 164 44.65 -0.24 -12.00
C PRO A 164 44.45 -1.77 -11.89
N PRO A 165 45.39 -2.52 -11.25
CA PRO A 165 45.33 -3.98 -11.19
C PRO A 165 44.04 -4.54 -10.57
N GLU A 166 43.43 -3.85 -9.61
CA GLU A 166 42.14 -4.23 -9.03
C GLU A 166 40.98 -4.13 -10.04
N LYS A 167 40.96 -3.09 -10.88
CA LYS A 167 39.96 -2.94 -11.94
C LYS A 167 40.16 -3.98 -13.04
N VAL A 168 41.40 -4.31 -13.39
CA VAL A 168 41.72 -5.40 -14.33
C VAL A 168 41.17 -6.74 -13.83
N ARG A 169 41.36 -7.06 -12.54
CA ARG A 169 40.80 -8.28 -11.93
C ARG A 169 39.28 -8.29 -11.96
N LEU A 170 38.65 -7.14 -11.68
CA LEU A 170 37.20 -7.01 -11.67
C LEU A 170 36.61 -7.22 -13.07
N ILE A 171 37.13 -6.52 -14.09
CA ILE A 171 36.69 -6.62 -15.49
C ILE A 171 36.80 -8.06 -15.97
N ARG A 172 37.97 -8.69 -15.80
CA ARG A 172 38.16 -10.09 -16.19
C ARG A 172 37.22 -11.03 -15.46
N GLY A 173 37.08 -10.87 -14.15
CA GLY A 173 36.17 -11.68 -13.33
C GLY A 173 34.72 -11.60 -13.81
N TYR A 174 34.26 -10.41 -14.21
CA TYR A 174 32.92 -10.21 -14.76
C TYR A 174 32.75 -10.88 -16.13
N PHE A 175 33.66 -10.69 -17.08
CA PHE A 175 33.52 -11.26 -18.42
C PHE A 175 33.71 -12.78 -18.46
N GLN A 176 34.49 -13.36 -17.54
CA GLN A 176 34.65 -14.81 -17.36
C GLN A 176 33.50 -15.46 -16.57
N ALA A 177 32.72 -14.69 -15.82
CA ALA A 177 31.64 -15.20 -14.98
C ALA A 177 30.44 -15.70 -15.79
N THR A 178 29.69 -16.64 -15.22
CA THR A 178 28.36 -17.03 -15.71
C THR A 178 27.36 -15.88 -15.50
N GLU A 179 26.21 -15.93 -16.19
CA GLU A 179 25.15 -14.91 -16.04
C GLU A 179 24.73 -14.72 -14.58
N GLN A 180 24.53 -15.82 -13.84
CA GLN A 180 24.18 -15.75 -12.42
C GLN A 180 25.30 -15.13 -11.57
N GLN A 181 26.57 -15.46 -11.85
CA GLN A 181 27.72 -14.90 -11.14
C GLN A 181 27.91 -13.41 -11.42
N ARG A 182 27.66 -12.95 -12.66
CA ARG A 182 27.66 -11.53 -13.02
C ARG A 182 26.63 -10.75 -12.24
N LEU A 183 25.39 -11.23 -12.19
CA LEU A 183 24.31 -10.57 -11.43
C LEU A 183 24.63 -10.50 -9.93
N VAL A 184 25.22 -11.56 -9.36
CA VAL A 184 25.67 -11.57 -7.96
C VAL A 184 26.79 -10.55 -7.73
N LEU A 185 27.76 -10.45 -8.65
CA LEU A 185 28.85 -9.47 -8.57
C LEU A 185 28.31 -8.04 -8.65
N LEU A 186 27.44 -7.74 -9.62
CA LEU A 186 26.82 -6.42 -9.76
C LEU A 186 26.04 -6.03 -8.51
N ARG A 187 25.18 -6.93 -7.98
CA ARG A 187 24.45 -6.70 -6.72
C ARG A 187 25.39 -6.41 -5.55
N ARG A 188 26.50 -7.16 -5.46
CA ARG A 188 27.49 -6.95 -4.40
C ARG A 188 28.14 -5.57 -4.50
N LEU A 189 28.59 -5.18 -5.70
CA LEU A 189 29.19 -3.85 -5.92
C LEU A 189 28.22 -2.72 -5.62
N ILE A 190 26.96 -2.84 -6.06
CA ILE A 190 25.90 -1.86 -5.75
C ILE A 190 25.70 -1.75 -4.24
N THR A 191 25.62 -2.88 -3.53
CA THR A 191 25.45 -2.92 -2.07
C THR A 191 26.66 -2.31 -1.33
N GLU A 192 27.86 -2.46 -1.89
CA GLU A 192 29.10 -1.86 -1.38
C GLU A 192 29.26 -0.38 -1.76
N GLY A 193 28.30 0.22 -2.47
CA GLY A 193 28.37 1.62 -2.95
C GLY A 193 29.36 1.84 -4.10
N LYS A 194 29.88 0.79 -4.73
CA LYS A 194 30.89 0.86 -5.80
C LYS A 194 30.25 1.04 -7.17
N ILE A 195 29.45 2.10 -7.33
CA ILE A 195 28.72 2.37 -8.58
C ILE A 195 29.69 2.67 -9.73
N ASP A 196 30.84 3.28 -9.47
CA ASP A 196 31.89 3.48 -10.47
C ASP A 196 32.41 2.18 -11.07
N ASP A 197 32.57 1.14 -10.24
CA ASP A 197 33.01 -0.17 -10.71
C ASP A 197 31.92 -0.84 -11.55
N VAL A 198 30.65 -0.69 -11.18
CA VAL A 198 29.50 -1.17 -11.98
C VAL A 198 29.45 -0.46 -13.33
N THR A 199 29.58 0.86 -13.32
CA THR A 199 29.69 1.75 -14.48
C THR A 199 30.77 1.26 -15.45
N VAL A 200 31.98 1.02 -14.94
CA VAL A 200 33.11 0.50 -15.72
C VAL A 200 32.77 -0.82 -16.40
N LEU A 201 32.05 -1.71 -15.72
CA LEU A 201 31.64 -3.02 -16.27
C LEU A 201 30.56 -2.88 -17.34
N LEU A 202 29.53 -2.06 -17.10
CA LEU A 202 28.40 -1.88 -18.02
C LEU A 202 28.80 -1.15 -19.31
N ASP A 203 29.70 -0.17 -19.24
CA ASP A 203 30.26 0.52 -20.42
C ASP A 203 30.96 -0.45 -21.38
N ARG A 204 31.52 -1.54 -20.85
CA ARG A 204 32.26 -2.56 -21.60
C ARG A 204 31.38 -3.73 -22.02
N GLU A 205 30.15 -3.84 -21.50
CA GLU A 205 29.23 -4.92 -21.85
C GLU A 205 28.65 -4.66 -23.24
N THR A 206 29.05 -5.45 -24.25
CA THR A 206 28.62 -5.24 -25.64
C THR A 206 27.23 -5.79 -25.93
N ASP A 207 26.70 -6.64 -25.07
CA ASP A 207 25.38 -7.26 -25.20
C ASP A 207 24.30 -6.33 -24.63
N PRO A 208 23.38 -5.81 -25.47
CA PRO A 208 22.37 -4.84 -25.03
C PRO A 208 21.43 -5.39 -23.96
N GLN A 209 21.12 -6.69 -24.01
CA GLN A 209 20.23 -7.31 -23.04
C GLN A 209 20.91 -7.42 -21.67
N ARG A 210 22.18 -7.83 -21.64
CA ARG A 210 22.95 -7.90 -20.38
C ARG A 210 23.23 -6.53 -19.80
N ARG A 211 23.56 -5.55 -20.64
CA ARG A 211 23.73 -4.16 -20.22
C ARG A 211 22.44 -3.65 -19.59
N GLY A 212 21.30 -3.82 -20.27
CA GLY A 212 19.99 -3.43 -19.75
C GLY A 212 19.60 -4.14 -18.44
N GLN A 213 19.94 -5.43 -18.27
CA GLN A 213 19.76 -6.12 -16.99
C GLN A 213 20.59 -5.51 -15.86
N GLY A 214 21.84 -5.13 -16.15
CA GLY A 214 22.73 -4.47 -15.18
C GLY A 214 22.26 -3.06 -14.82
N GLU A 215 21.86 -2.26 -15.81
CA GLU A 215 21.25 -0.94 -15.60
C GLU A 215 19.98 -1.04 -14.77
N ALA A 216 19.12 -2.04 -15.05
CA ALA A 216 17.92 -2.30 -14.24
C ALA A 216 18.24 -2.64 -12.78
N LEU A 217 19.34 -3.34 -12.50
CA LEU A 217 19.79 -3.58 -11.13
C LEU A 217 20.23 -2.30 -10.42
N VAL A 218 20.93 -1.40 -11.11
CA VAL A 218 21.33 -0.09 -10.57
C VAL A 218 20.09 0.77 -10.31
N MET A 219 19.19 0.88 -11.30
CA MET A 219 17.92 1.60 -11.16
C MET A 219 17.08 1.11 -9.98
N ALA A 220 17.00 -0.21 -9.77
CA ALA A 220 16.26 -0.78 -8.66
C ALA A 220 16.81 -0.41 -7.27
N GLN A 221 18.06 0.07 -7.18
CA GLN A 221 18.74 0.45 -5.94
C GLN A 221 19.26 1.90 -6.00
N LEU A 222 18.74 2.71 -6.93
CA LEU A 222 19.29 4.03 -7.26
C LEU A 222 19.27 4.97 -6.05
N GLU A 223 18.16 4.99 -5.31
CA GLU A 223 18.04 5.76 -4.08
C GLU A 223 19.06 5.31 -3.01
N MET A 224 19.33 4.02 -2.86
CA MET A 224 20.33 3.53 -1.89
C MET A 224 21.75 3.98 -2.24
N ALA A 225 22.06 4.13 -3.52
CA ALA A 225 23.35 4.64 -3.98
C ALA A 225 23.47 6.16 -3.79
N VAL A 226 22.39 6.90 -4.04
CA VAL A 226 22.40 8.37 -4.11
C VAL A 226 22.11 9.03 -2.75
N ALA A 227 21.19 8.48 -1.95
CA ALA A 227 20.77 9.08 -0.68
C ALA A 227 21.90 9.32 0.34
N PRO A 228 22.91 8.43 0.49
CA PRO A 228 24.06 8.71 1.36
C PRO A 228 24.86 9.93 0.90
N LEU A 229 25.10 10.07 -0.41
CA LEU A 229 25.83 11.19 -1.02
C LEU A 229 25.06 12.50 -0.85
N MET A 230 23.73 12.46 -1.04
CA MET A 230 22.86 13.62 -0.80
C MET A 230 22.90 14.08 0.66
N ARG A 231 23.05 13.15 1.63
CA ARG A 231 23.17 13.49 3.07
C ARG A 231 24.55 13.98 3.46
N SER A 232 25.63 13.45 2.87
CA SER A 232 27.00 13.92 3.14
C SER A 232 27.32 15.25 2.46
N GLY A 233 26.52 15.65 1.45
CA GLY A 233 26.73 16.87 0.67
C GLY A 233 27.56 16.66 -0.60
N ASP A 234 27.85 15.41 -0.96
CA ASP A 234 28.55 15.03 -2.21
C ASP A 234 27.58 15.05 -3.40
N VAL A 235 26.91 16.19 -3.59
CA VAL A 235 25.79 16.36 -4.52
C VAL A 235 26.19 16.08 -5.97
N ASP A 236 27.38 16.51 -6.38
CA ASP A 236 27.85 16.33 -7.77
C ASP A 236 27.96 14.85 -8.16
N GLU A 237 28.45 14.00 -7.25
CA GLU A 237 28.55 12.56 -7.48
C GLU A 237 27.17 11.91 -7.53
N ALA A 238 26.27 12.32 -6.63
CA ALA A 238 24.88 11.89 -6.62
C ALA A 238 24.16 12.22 -7.94
N LEU A 239 24.30 13.46 -8.43
CA LEU A 239 23.71 13.89 -9.69
C LEU A 239 24.33 13.16 -10.89
N ALA A 240 25.64 12.90 -10.90
CA ALA A 240 26.27 12.14 -11.97
C ALA A 240 25.71 10.71 -12.08
N ILE A 241 25.43 10.06 -10.95
CA ILE A 241 24.78 8.73 -10.91
C ILE A 241 23.35 8.81 -11.46
N LEU A 242 22.56 9.79 -11.02
CA LEU A 242 21.18 10.00 -11.49
C LEU A 242 21.12 10.29 -13.00
N GLU A 243 21.97 11.20 -13.47
CA GLU A 243 22.08 11.55 -14.90
C GLU A 243 22.46 10.36 -15.77
N ARG A 244 23.17 9.37 -15.23
CA ARG A 244 23.55 8.18 -15.97
C ARG A 244 22.48 7.10 -15.94
N TYR A 245 21.87 6.86 -14.78
CA TYR A 245 21.03 5.69 -14.55
C TYR A 245 19.53 5.97 -14.50
N SER A 246 19.08 7.22 -14.60
CA SER A 246 17.66 7.56 -14.69
C SER A 246 17.08 7.31 -16.09
N LEU A 247 16.93 6.02 -16.43
CA LEU A 247 16.59 5.52 -17.77
C LEU A 247 15.12 5.07 -17.92
N ASN A 248 14.27 5.38 -16.94
CA ASN A 248 12.83 5.23 -17.04
C ASN A 248 12.13 6.35 -16.26
N GLY A 249 10.82 6.49 -16.44
CA GLY A 249 10.05 7.52 -15.73
C GLY A 249 10.31 7.51 -14.23
N TYR A 250 10.23 6.35 -13.56
CA TYR A 250 10.36 6.24 -12.10
C TYR A 250 11.68 6.79 -11.55
N THR A 251 12.78 6.47 -12.21
CA THR A 251 14.11 6.95 -11.84
C THR A 251 14.37 8.40 -12.30
N GLN A 252 13.69 8.87 -13.35
CA GLN A 252 13.71 10.28 -13.76
C GLN A 252 12.98 11.18 -12.77
N PHE A 253 11.90 10.68 -12.14
CA PHE A 253 11.28 11.34 -11.00
C PHE A 253 12.24 11.47 -9.82
N MET A 254 12.97 10.40 -9.46
CA MET A 254 14.00 10.49 -8.41
C MET A 254 15.06 11.55 -8.73
N HIS A 255 15.47 11.64 -10.01
CA HIS A 255 16.45 12.64 -10.46
C HIS A 255 15.91 14.06 -10.27
N VAL A 256 14.72 14.36 -10.78
CA VAL A 256 14.13 15.69 -10.64
C VAL A 256 13.87 16.04 -9.19
N ARG A 257 13.44 15.08 -8.36
CA ARG A 257 13.27 15.25 -6.90
C ARG A 257 14.57 15.63 -6.20
N ALA A 258 15.67 14.94 -6.53
CA ALA A 258 16.98 15.26 -5.97
C ALA A 258 17.38 16.70 -6.32
N VAL A 259 17.16 17.11 -7.57
CA VAL A 259 17.44 18.47 -8.05
C VAL A 259 16.50 19.50 -7.40
N ALA A 260 15.21 19.21 -7.26
CA ALA A 260 14.24 20.07 -6.58
C ALA A 260 14.64 20.36 -5.13
N GLY A 261 15.20 19.35 -4.43
CA GLY A 261 15.74 19.50 -3.09
C GLY A 261 16.92 20.48 -2.99
N LEU A 262 17.60 20.79 -4.10
CA LEU A 262 18.67 21.80 -4.16
C LEU A 262 18.14 23.21 -4.45
N GLY A 263 16.88 23.33 -4.84
CA GLY A 263 16.18 24.60 -5.08
C GLY A 263 15.91 24.91 -6.55
N SER A 264 15.19 26.00 -6.78
CA SER A 264 14.68 26.38 -8.12
C SER A 264 15.78 26.65 -9.15
N ASP A 265 16.96 27.12 -8.75
CA ASP A 265 18.05 27.38 -9.68
C ASP A 265 18.63 26.07 -10.24
N ALA A 266 18.76 25.03 -9.41
CA ALA A 266 19.19 23.72 -9.86
C ALA A 266 18.18 23.07 -10.84
N LEU A 267 16.88 23.31 -10.62
CA LEU A 267 15.83 22.87 -11.57
C LEU A 267 15.96 23.58 -12.92
N ARG A 268 16.33 24.87 -12.93
CA ARG A 268 16.60 25.61 -14.16
C ARG A 268 17.85 25.10 -14.87
N ASP A 269 18.92 24.81 -14.13
CA ASP A 269 20.13 24.20 -14.68
C ASP A 269 19.84 22.82 -15.31
N LEU A 270 18.95 22.03 -14.70
CA LEU A 270 18.48 20.77 -15.28
C LEU A 270 17.70 20.99 -16.58
N LEU A 271 16.84 22.02 -16.66
CA LEU A 271 16.14 22.38 -17.89
C LEU A 271 17.12 22.72 -19.02
N ASP A 272 18.15 23.51 -18.72
CA ASP A 272 19.20 23.90 -19.68
C ASP A 272 20.05 22.70 -20.14
N LYS A 273 20.36 21.77 -19.22
CA LYS A 273 21.17 20.58 -19.49
C LYS A 273 20.39 19.42 -20.10
N SER A 274 19.06 19.41 -20.00
CA SER A 274 18.19 18.26 -20.33
C SER A 274 18.46 17.64 -21.71
N GLU A 275 18.74 18.45 -22.74
CA GLU A 275 19.07 17.98 -24.09
C GLU A 275 20.33 17.09 -24.14
N SER A 276 21.32 17.38 -23.29
CA SER A 276 22.54 16.55 -23.19
C SER A 276 22.30 15.19 -22.55
N LEU A 277 21.13 15.00 -21.90
CA LEU A 277 20.72 13.76 -21.25
C LEU A 277 19.84 12.89 -22.14
N ALA A 278 19.66 13.25 -23.43
CA ALA A 278 18.92 12.43 -24.38
C ALA A 278 19.43 10.98 -24.42
N SER A 279 18.51 10.03 -24.53
CA SER A 279 18.84 8.60 -24.65
C SER A 279 18.15 7.99 -25.85
N GLU A 280 18.90 7.29 -26.70
CA GLU A 280 18.32 6.55 -27.83
C GLU A 280 17.38 5.41 -27.36
N SER A 281 17.64 4.84 -26.18
CA SER A 281 16.80 3.80 -25.59
C SER A 281 15.54 4.34 -24.92
N ASP A 282 15.46 5.64 -24.67
CA ASP A 282 14.31 6.32 -24.06
C ASP A 282 14.07 7.70 -24.71
N PRO A 283 13.40 7.75 -25.88
CA PRO A 283 13.15 8.99 -26.60
C PRO A 283 12.34 10.04 -25.82
N GLY A 284 11.52 9.62 -24.84
CA GLY A 284 10.72 10.52 -24.01
C GLY A 284 11.49 11.19 -22.87
N ARG A 285 12.74 10.76 -22.60
CA ARG A 285 13.52 11.17 -21.43
C ARG A 285 13.64 12.67 -21.23
N VAL A 286 14.04 13.40 -22.28
CA VAL A 286 14.24 14.86 -22.22
C VAL A 286 12.95 15.56 -21.84
N VAL A 287 11.85 15.18 -22.50
CA VAL A 287 10.52 15.75 -22.25
C VAL A 287 10.04 15.45 -20.83
N ARG A 288 10.20 14.21 -20.32
CA ARG A 288 9.84 13.87 -18.93
C ARG A 288 10.59 14.71 -17.92
N LEU A 289 11.92 14.84 -18.06
CA LEU A 289 12.73 15.65 -17.14
C LEU A 289 12.28 17.11 -17.13
N ARG A 290 12.01 17.69 -18.31
CA ARG A 290 11.55 19.08 -18.44
C ARG A 290 10.17 19.29 -17.83
N VAL A 291 9.21 18.43 -18.18
CA VAL A 291 7.85 18.45 -17.62
C VAL A 291 7.89 18.37 -16.10
N LEU A 292 8.57 17.36 -15.55
CA LEU A 292 8.69 17.19 -14.10
C LEU A 292 9.36 18.39 -13.42
N ALA A 293 10.44 18.94 -13.99
CA ALA A 293 11.11 20.11 -13.41
C ALA A 293 10.23 21.36 -13.41
N LEU A 294 9.48 21.61 -14.49
CA LEU A 294 8.52 22.72 -14.57
C LEU A 294 7.36 22.54 -13.59
N LEU A 295 6.89 21.31 -13.39
CA LEU A 295 5.87 20.99 -12.38
C LEU A 295 6.34 21.23 -10.95
N GLU A 296 7.61 20.93 -10.63
CA GLU A 296 8.24 21.27 -9.35
C GLU A 296 8.45 22.78 -9.18
N LEU A 297 8.70 23.52 -10.26
CA LEU A 297 8.75 24.99 -10.27
C LEU A 297 7.35 25.64 -10.16
N GLY A 298 6.27 24.87 -10.30
CA GLY A 298 4.90 25.38 -10.34
C GLY A 298 4.50 26.02 -11.67
N GLU A 299 5.29 25.84 -12.73
CA GLU A 299 5.07 26.40 -14.06
C GLU A 299 4.20 25.47 -14.93
N ILE A 300 2.94 25.28 -14.51
CA ILE A 300 2.01 24.29 -15.10
C ILE A 300 1.77 24.50 -16.60
N ASP A 301 1.60 25.75 -17.05
CA ASP A 301 1.36 26.05 -18.47
C ASP A 301 2.58 25.71 -19.35
N ALA A 302 3.79 25.95 -18.83
CA ALA A 302 5.01 25.58 -19.51
C ALA A 302 5.15 24.04 -19.56
N ALA A 303 4.83 23.35 -18.45
CA ALA A 303 4.83 21.88 -18.42
C ALA A 303 3.86 21.28 -19.44
N LEU A 304 2.64 21.83 -19.56
CA LEU A 304 1.66 21.41 -20.58
C LEU A 304 2.18 21.64 -22.01
N SER A 305 2.86 22.78 -22.25
CA SER A 305 3.47 23.06 -23.54
C SER A 305 4.60 22.07 -23.87
N GLU A 306 5.47 21.76 -22.91
CA GLU A 306 6.54 20.78 -23.08
C GLU A 306 6.02 19.37 -23.31
N ALA A 307 4.93 18.98 -22.63
CA ALA A 307 4.31 17.68 -22.82
C ALA A 307 3.88 17.44 -24.29
N GLN A 308 3.58 18.48 -25.06
CA GLN A 308 3.26 18.34 -26.50
C GLN A 308 4.42 17.81 -27.35
N ALA A 309 5.65 17.85 -26.84
CA ALA A 309 6.85 17.37 -27.53
C ALA A 309 7.13 15.87 -27.32
N PHE A 310 6.31 15.14 -26.56
CA PHE A 310 6.48 13.71 -26.36
C PHE A 310 6.47 12.94 -27.69
N PRO A 311 7.47 12.08 -27.98
CA PRO A 311 7.52 11.33 -29.23
C PRO A 311 6.42 10.28 -29.37
N ASP A 312 5.98 9.68 -28.26
CA ASP A 312 4.87 8.73 -28.22
C ASP A 312 3.55 9.48 -27.94
N PRO A 313 2.57 9.48 -28.88
CA PRO A 313 1.29 10.14 -28.67
C PRO A 313 0.48 9.59 -27.49
N LEU A 314 0.64 8.31 -27.13
CA LEU A 314 -0.05 7.75 -25.96
C LEU A 314 0.52 8.28 -24.66
N GLU A 315 1.84 8.40 -24.60
CA GLU A 315 2.53 9.02 -23.48
C GLU A 315 2.19 10.51 -23.37
N GLN A 316 2.20 11.24 -24.49
CA GLN A 316 1.79 12.64 -24.55
C GLN A 316 0.41 12.85 -23.91
N GLN A 317 -0.59 12.10 -24.40
CA GLN A 317 -1.96 12.17 -23.90
C GLN A 317 -2.03 11.82 -22.42
N GLY A 318 -1.25 10.83 -21.98
CA GLY A 318 -1.12 10.47 -20.58
C GLY A 318 -0.63 11.65 -19.73
N TRP A 319 0.51 12.25 -20.06
CA TRP A 319 1.05 13.37 -19.29
C TRP A 319 0.15 14.59 -19.29
N GLU A 320 -0.42 14.97 -20.43
CA GLU A 320 -1.34 16.10 -20.52
C GLU A 320 -2.55 15.89 -19.59
N ALA A 321 -3.23 14.75 -19.71
CA ALA A 321 -4.35 14.41 -18.85
C ALA A 321 -3.95 14.37 -17.36
N SER A 322 -2.75 13.89 -17.05
CA SER A 322 -2.23 13.86 -15.68
C SER A 322 -2.11 15.25 -15.07
N ILE A 323 -1.44 16.14 -15.79
CA ILE A 323 -1.17 17.51 -15.35
C ILE A 323 -2.50 18.27 -15.17
N LEU A 324 -3.44 18.10 -16.11
CA LEU A 324 -4.76 18.73 -16.03
C LEU A 324 -5.56 18.24 -14.82
N VAL A 325 -5.51 16.94 -14.51
CA VAL A 325 -6.20 16.36 -13.35
C VAL A 325 -5.54 16.78 -12.04
N ILE A 326 -4.21 16.77 -11.97
CA ILE A 326 -3.44 17.19 -10.77
C ILE A 326 -3.68 18.67 -10.44
N ASP A 327 -3.73 19.54 -11.45
CA ASP A 327 -3.97 20.98 -11.24
C ASP A 327 -5.47 21.32 -11.04
N GLY A 328 -6.37 20.37 -11.30
CA GLY A 328 -7.82 20.57 -11.23
C GLY A 328 -8.40 21.36 -12.41
N ARG A 329 -7.80 21.29 -13.59
CA ARG A 329 -8.28 21.93 -14.83
C ARG A 329 -9.32 21.07 -15.54
N TRP A 330 -10.46 20.84 -14.87
CA TRP A 330 -11.48 19.87 -15.29
C TRP A 330 -12.06 20.10 -16.69
N ARG A 331 -12.32 21.35 -17.07
CA ARG A 331 -12.79 21.68 -18.43
C ARG A 331 -11.77 21.30 -19.50
N ALA A 332 -10.51 21.70 -19.32
CA ALA A 332 -9.43 21.37 -20.25
C ALA A 332 -9.20 19.86 -20.31
N TYR A 333 -9.34 19.15 -19.18
CA TYR A 333 -9.28 17.69 -19.16
C TYR A 333 -10.42 17.07 -19.98
N ARG A 334 -11.66 17.54 -19.82
CA ARG A 334 -12.80 17.12 -20.66
C ARG A 334 -12.55 17.39 -22.14
N GLU A 335 -12.03 18.56 -22.49
CA GLU A 335 -11.67 18.91 -23.87
C GLU A 335 -10.57 18.01 -24.43
N SER A 336 -9.58 17.61 -23.62
CA SER A 336 -8.55 16.64 -24.02
C SER A 336 -9.13 15.26 -24.34
N LEU A 337 -10.21 14.86 -23.65
CA LEU A 337 -10.88 13.57 -23.85
C LEU A 337 -11.83 13.56 -25.05
N LEU A 338 -12.52 14.67 -25.31
CA LEU A 338 -13.57 14.77 -26.33
C LEU A 338 -13.14 15.49 -27.62
N GLY A 339 -12.03 16.25 -27.55
CA GLY A 339 -11.63 17.24 -28.55
C GLY A 339 -12.17 18.63 -28.22
N ALA A 340 -11.36 19.67 -28.40
CA ALA A 340 -11.71 21.06 -28.09
C ALA A 340 -12.92 21.59 -28.88
N ASP A 341 -13.17 21.08 -30.09
CA ASP A 341 -14.30 21.45 -30.94
C ASP A 341 -15.58 20.63 -30.66
N ALA A 342 -15.55 19.72 -29.67
CA ALA A 342 -16.70 18.92 -29.32
C ALA A 342 -17.86 19.79 -28.83
N ALA A 343 -19.08 19.40 -29.21
CA ALA A 343 -20.31 20.05 -28.76
C ALA A 343 -21.24 19.03 -28.11
N VAL A 344 -22.00 19.48 -27.11
CA VAL A 344 -22.97 18.69 -26.32
C VAL A 344 -23.93 17.91 -27.23
N ASP A 345 -24.38 18.55 -28.31
CA ASP A 345 -25.31 18.00 -29.30
C ASP A 345 -24.65 17.10 -30.37
N ARG A 346 -23.32 17.07 -30.42
CA ARG A 346 -22.52 16.39 -31.46
C ARG A 346 -21.34 15.61 -30.88
N LEU A 347 -21.61 14.83 -29.84
CA LEU A 347 -20.65 13.87 -29.27
C LEU A 347 -20.33 12.72 -30.26
N ASP A 348 -19.06 12.34 -30.37
CA ASP A 348 -18.59 11.26 -31.26
C ASP A 348 -19.25 9.91 -30.91
N PRO A 349 -19.95 9.24 -31.86
CA PRO A 349 -20.59 7.93 -31.66
C PRO A 349 -19.64 6.81 -31.21
N ASN A 350 -18.34 6.95 -31.43
CA ASN A 350 -17.36 5.90 -31.16
C ASN A 350 -16.55 6.12 -29.87
N LEU A 351 -16.91 7.10 -29.03
CA LEU A 351 -16.26 7.28 -27.73
C LEU A 351 -16.39 6.02 -26.88
N ASP A 352 -15.28 5.52 -26.37
CA ASP A 352 -15.31 4.41 -25.43
C ASP A 352 -15.91 4.83 -24.09
N VAL A 353 -16.41 3.83 -23.35
CA VAL A 353 -17.09 4.00 -22.07
C VAL A 353 -16.20 4.70 -21.05
N THR A 354 -14.91 4.37 -20.99
CA THR A 354 -13.99 4.94 -20.01
C THR A 354 -13.80 6.42 -20.26
N ARG A 355 -13.58 6.84 -21.51
CA ARG A 355 -13.52 8.26 -21.88
C ARG A 355 -14.81 9.01 -21.58
N LEU A 356 -15.97 8.41 -21.85
CA LEU A 356 -17.26 9.01 -21.51
C LEU A 356 -17.42 9.19 -19.99
N GLN A 357 -17.01 8.21 -19.19
CA GLN A 357 -17.03 8.31 -17.72
C GLN A 357 -16.11 9.41 -17.20
N LEU A 358 -14.87 9.45 -17.69
CA LEU A 358 -13.88 10.46 -17.31
C LEU A 358 -14.35 11.86 -17.71
N ALA A 359 -14.93 12.01 -18.91
CA ALA A 359 -15.47 13.28 -19.37
C ALA A 359 -16.71 13.72 -18.59
N ALA A 360 -17.61 12.79 -18.25
CA ALA A 360 -18.79 13.08 -17.43
C ALA A 360 -18.36 13.49 -16.01
N TRP A 361 -17.41 12.77 -15.41
CA TRP A 361 -16.85 13.13 -14.13
C TRP A 361 -16.19 14.51 -14.17
N ALA A 362 -15.37 14.79 -15.18
CA ALA A 362 -14.71 16.09 -15.34
C ALA A 362 -15.72 17.24 -15.52
N ALA A 363 -16.80 17.02 -16.28
CA ALA A 363 -17.88 17.99 -16.41
C ALA A 363 -18.56 18.26 -15.06
N GLY A 364 -18.81 17.22 -14.26
CA GLY A 364 -19.38 17.37 -12.91
C GLY A 364 -18.42 18.05 -11.93
N ALA A 365 -17.13 17.75 -12.00
CA ALA A 365 -16.11 18.39 -11.17
C ALA A 365 -15.91 19.88 -11.53
N GLY A 366 -16.04 20.24 -12.80
CA GLY A 366 -15.97 21.61 -13.31
C GLY A 366 -17.29 22.39 -13.33
N ASP A 367 -18.33 21.88 -12.66
CA ASP A 367 -19.68 22.47 -12.59
C ASP A 367 -20.31 22.77 -13.97
N GLU A 368 -19.99 21.97 -15.00
CA GLU A 368 -20.52 22.09 -16.36
C GLU A 368 -21.81 21.26 -16.52
N SER A 369 -22.91 21.68 -15.88
CA SER A 369 -24.16 20.89 -15.78
C SER A 369 -24.72 20.42 -17.14
N GLU A 370 -24.69 21.26 -18.17
CA GLU A 370 -25.16 20.87 -19.51
C GLU A 370 -24.34 19.72 -20.11
N TRP A 371 -23.01 19.78 -19.96
CA TRP A 371 -22.10 18.72 -20.38
C TRP A 371 -22.27 17.47 -19.55
N TYR A 372 -22.39 17.61 -18.22
CA TYR A 372 -22.62 16.50 -17.31
C TYR A 372 -23.88 15.73 -17.70
N GLU A 373 -25.01 16.42 -17.87
CA GLU A 373 -26.29 15.78 -18.22
C GLU A 373 -26.22 15.06 -19.58
N ALA A 374 -25.64 15.69 -20.60
CA ALA A 374 -25.53 15.08 -21.92
C ALA A 374 -24.60 13.85 -21.94
N LEU A 375 -23.43 13.96 -21.29
CA LEU A 375 -22.49 12.85 -21.18
C LEU A 375 -23.06 11.73 -20.33
N ASN A 376 -23.70 12.06 -19.20
CA ASN A 376 -24.33 11.08 -18.32
C ASN A 376 -25.51 10.36 -19.02
N GLY A 377 -26.33 11.10 -19.77
CA GLY A 377 -27.41 10.54 -20.59
C GLY A 377 -26.89 9.63 -21.70
N ARG A 378 -25.77 10.00 -22.35
CA ARG A 378 -25.10 9.12 -23.33
C ARG A 378 -24.48 7.90 -22.67
N LEU A 379 -23.91 8.07 -21.48
CA LEU A 379 -23.36 6.99 -20.69
C LEU A 379 -24.47 5.99 -20.33
N HIS A 380 -25.68 6.47 -20.01
CA HIS A 380 -26.86 5.63 -19.77
C HIS A 380 -27.29 4.83 -21.02
N GLN A 381 -27.17 5.42 -22.22
CA GLN A 381 -27.46 4.71 -23.47
C GLN A 381 -26.36 3.70 -23.85
N SER A 382 -25.10 4.01 -23.53
CA SER A 382 -23.92 3.23 -23.93
C SER A 382 -23.64 2.06 -22.98
N LEU A 383 -23.80 2.30 -21.67
CA LEU A 383 -23.76 1.29 -20.62
C LEU A 383 -25.14 0.64 -20.50
N GLY A 384 -25.51 -0.19 -21.47
CA GLY A 384 -26.62 -1.13 -21.28
C GLY A 384 -26.32 -2.15 -20.16
N ASN A 385 -27.25 -3.08 -19.92
CA ASN A 385 -27.20 -4.12 -18.88
C ASN A 385 -25.92 -4.97 -18.78
N GLN A 386 -24.98 -4.90 -19.72
CA GLN A 386 -23.73 -5.68 -19.72
C GLN A 386 -22.59 -5.05 -18.90
N ASN A 387 -22.62 -3.74 -18.66
CA ASN A 387 -21.54 -2.99 -17.98
C ASN A 387 -22.05 -2.25 -16.72
N TRP A 388 -23.14 -2.74 -16.12
CA TRP A 388 -23.80 -2.11 -14.98
C TRP A 388 -22.87 -1.91 -13.77
N VAL A 389 -21.90 -2.80 -13.54
CA VAL A 389 -20.92 -2.65 -12.45
C VAL A 389 -20.10 -1.37 -12.62
N GLN A 390 -19.62 -1.07 -13.84
CA GLN A 390 -18.91 0.18 -14.12
C GLN A 390 -19.79 1.40 -13.89
N ARG A 391 -21.09 1.27 -14.17
CA ARG A 391 -22.05 2.33 -13.89
C ARG A 391 -22.23 2.55 -12.39
N VAL A 392 -22.42 1.50 -11.60
CA VAL A 392 -22.49 1.60 -10.14
C VAL A 392 -21.24 2.30 -9.57
N MET A 393 -20.03 2.02 -10.11
CA MET A 393 -18.78 2.69 -9.64
C MET A 393 -18.85 4.18 -9.90
N PHE A 394 -19.25 4.54 -11.12
CA PHE A 394 -19.38 5.92 -11.52
C PHE A 394 -20.38 6.66 -10.64
N GLU A 395 -21.59 6.12 -10.46
CA GLU A 395 -22.65 6.74 -9.64
C GLU A 395 -22.21 6.91 -8.17
N SER A 396 -21.54 5.90 -7.61
CA SER A 396 -20.99 5.99 -6.25
C SER A 396 -19.92 7.08 -6.13
N LEU A 397 -19.05 7.22 -7.14
CA LEU A 397 -17.97 8.22 -7.14
C LEU A 397 -18.46 9.65 -7.37
N VAL A 398 -19.51 9.85 -8.17
CA VAL A 398 -20.13 11.18 -8.35
C VAL A 398 -21.08 11.53 -7.20
N GLY A 399 -21.41 10.56 -6.35
CA GLY A 399 -22.22 10.75 -5.13
C GLY A 399 -23.71 10.52 -5.33
N ASP A 400 -24.13 9.97 -6.47
CA ASP A 400 -25.50 9.48 -6.69
C ASP A 400 -25.62 8.03 -6.21
N VAL A 401 -25.45 7.85 -4.89
CA VAL A 401 -25.41 6.52 -4.26
C VAL A 401 -26.75 5.81 -4.40
N ASP A 402 -27.87 6.54 -4.35
CA ASP A 402 -29.20 5.96 -4.55
C ASP A 402 -29.34 5.38 -5.97
N ARG A 403 -28.89 6.10 -7.00
CA ARG A 403 -28.86 5.55 -8.36
C ARG A 403 -27.92 4.35 -8.48
N ALA A 404 -26.78 4.39 -7.79
CA ALA A 404 -25.88 3.25 -7.73
C ALA A 404 -26.57 2.01 -7.12
N VAL A 405 -27.34 2.20 -6.04
CA VAL A 405 -28.12 1.14 -5.39
C VAL A 405 -29.24 0.63 -6.29
N GLU A 406 -29.99 1.50 -6.97
CA GLU A 406 -31.05 1.11 -7.91
C GLU A 406 -30.50 0.20 -9.02
N ILE A 407 -29.41 0.63 -9.66
CA ILE A 407 -28.77 -0.14 -10.74
C ILE A 407 -28.22 -1.46 -10.19
N ALA A 408 -27.60 -1.43 -9.00
CA ALA A 408 -27.15 -2.66 -8.36
C ALA A 408 -28.32 -3.60 -8.07
N ALA A 409 -29.45 -3.12 -7.53
CA ALA A 409 -30.59 -3.94 -7.14
C ALA A 409 -31.26 -4.64 -8.33
N GLU A 410 -31.22 -4.03 -9.53
CA GLU A 410 -31.71 -4.63 -10.78
C GLU A 410 -30.87 -5.82 -11.25
N HIS A 411 -29.59 -5.87 -10.88
CA HIS A 411 -28.61 -6.82 -11.41
C HIS A 411 -28.04 -7.79 -10.37
N ASP A 412 -27.63 -7.28 -9.21
CA ASP A 412 -27.09 -8.00 -8.08
C ASP A 412 -27.44 -7.31 -6.75
N ARG A 413 -28.40 -7.93 -6.05
CA ARG A 413 -28.89 -7.49 -4.75
C ARG A 413 -27.85 -7.47 -3.63
N SER A 414 -26.77 -8.26 -3.73
CA SER A 414 -25.70 -8.19 -2.73
C SER A 414 -24.93 -6.88 -2.83
N ILE A 415 -24.67 -6.40 -4.04
CA ILE A 415 -23.94 -5.13 -4.23
C ILE A 415 -24.80 -3.97 -3.71
N ALA A 416 -26.10 -3.98 -3.98
CA ALA A 416 -27.04 -3.01 -3.42
C ALA A 416 -27.01 -3.02 -1.89
N ALA A 417 -27.03 -4.21 -1.28
CA ALA A 417 -26.94 -4.37 0.17
C ALA A 417 -25.59 -3.87 0.74
N PHE A 418 -24.46 -4.17 0.09
CA PHE A 418 -23.13 -3.69 0.52
C PHE A 418 -22.96 -2.18 0.34
N LEU A 419 -23.61 -1.56 -0.65
CA LEU A 419 -23.67 -0.10 -0.77
C LEU A 419 -24.46 0.50 0.40
N ARG A 420 -25.66 -0.01 0.69
CA ARG A 420 -26.48 0.43 1.83
C ARG A 420 -25.78 0.23 3.17
N SER A 421 -25.11 -0.91 3.37
CA SER A 421 -24.30 -1.15 4.56
C SER A 421 -23.14 -0.17 4.66
N GLY A 422 -22.49 0.21 3.55
CA GLY A 422 -21.45 1.24 3.56
C GLY A 422 -21.96 2.65 3.91
N GLN A 423 -23.27 2.88 3.79
CA GLN A 423 -23.96 4.08 4.29
C GLN A 423 -24.41 3.95 5.76
N ASP A 424 -24.09 2.85 6.43
CA ASP A 424 -24.62 2.47 7.75
C ASP A 424 -26.16 2.31 7.77
N ARG A 425 -26.78 2.08 6.60
CA ARG A 425 -28.23 1.88 6.44
C ARG A 425 -28.59 0.39 6.49
N TYR A 426 -28.38 -0.24 7.64
CA TYR A 426 -28.46 -1.71 7.80
C TYR A 426 -29.86 -2.30 7.52
N ALA A 427 -30.94 -1.58 7.87
CA ALA A 427 -32.30 -2.04 7.60
C ALA A 427 -32.56 -2.16 6.09
N GLU A 428 -32.12 -1.17 5.34
CA GLU A 428 -32.21 -1.18 3.88
C GLU A 428 -31.27 -2.17 3.25
N ALA A 429 -30.07 -2.36 3.81
CA ALA A 429 -29.16 -3.41 3.37
C ALA A 429 -29.80 -4.81 3.50
N LEU A 430 -30.50 -5.07 4.61
CA LEU A 430 -31.26 -6.30 4.83
C LEU A 430 -32.47 -6.43 3.87
N ALA A 431 -33.14 -5.32 3.56
CA ALA A 431 -34.22 -5.31 2.58
C ALA A 431 -33.71 -5.63 1.16
N GLU A 432 -32.67 -4.92 0.71
CA GLU A 432 -32.12 -5.02 -0.64
C GLU A 432 -31.47 -6.39 -0.89
N SER A 433 -30.79 -6.96 0.12
CA SER A 433 -30.22 -8.32 0.04
C SER A 433 -31.27 -9.41 -0.18
N GLY A 434 -32.53 -9.12 0.15
CA GLY A 434 -33.61 -10.11 0.17
C GLY A 434 -33.63 -11.00 1.42
N ILE A 435 -32.77 -10.72 2.42
CA ILE A 435 -32.79 -11.39 3.73
C ILE A 435 -34.05 -10.98 4.51
N GLY A 436 -34.49 -9.72 4.35
CA GLY A 436 -35.72 -9.19 4.92
C GLY A 436 -35.49 -8.40 6.22
N THR A 437 -36.43 -7.52 6.53
CA THR A 437 -36.34 -6.59 7.67
C THR A 437 -37.00 -7.10 8.94
N THR A 438 -37.85 -8.13 8.86
CA THR A 438 -38.49 -8.73 10.04
C THR A 438 -37.77 -10.00 10.50
N PRO A 439 -37.77 -10.31 11.82
CA PRO A 439 -37.15 -11.53 12.34
C PRO A 439 -37.62 -12.80 11.62
N GLU A 440 -38.90 -12.90 11.28
CA GLU A 440 -39.45 -14.08 10.59
C GLU A 440 -38.92 -14.22 9.17
N ALA A 441 -38.79 -13.11 8.44
CA ALA A 441 -38.26 -13.11 7.08
C ALA A 441 -36.78 -13.52 7.08
N ARG A 442 -35.98 -12.93 8.00
CA ARG A 442 -34.57 -13.27 8.18
C ARG A 442 -34.40 -14.75 8.51
N LYS A 443 -35.14 -15.24 9.50
CA LYS A 443 -35.09 -16.64 9.91
C LYS A 443 -35.41 -17.57 8.75
N ALA A 444 -36.48 -17.29 7.99
CA ALA A 444 -36.85 -18.09 6.82
C ALA A 444 -35.74 -18.11 5.75
N TRP A 445 -35.10 -16.96 5.49
CA TRP A 445 -33.99 -16.85 4.55
C TRP A 445 -32.78 -17.67 5.01
N TYR A 446 -32.36 -17.54 6.27
CA TYR A 446 -31.23 -18.29 6.81
C TYR A 446 -31.51 -19.80 6.87
N GLU A 447 -32.72 -20.21 7.25
CA GLU A 447 -33.11 -21.63 7.23
C GLU A 447 -33.03 -22.22 5.82
N GLN A 448 -33.51 -21.48 4.82
CA GLN A 448 -33.38 -21.88 3.42
C GLN A 448 -31.90 -21.98 3.01
N PHE A 449 -31.12 -20.93 3.28
CA PHE A 449 -29.72 -20.86 2.86
C PHE A 449 -28.84 -21.92 3.52
N LEU A 450 -29.02 -22.18 4.81
CA LEU A 450 -28.33 -23.26 5.52
C LEU A 450 -28.69 -24.64 4.95
N GLY A 451 -29.95 -24.85 4.57
CA GLY A 451 -30.38 -26.05 3.87
C GLY A 451 -29.70 -26.22 2.51
N GLU A 452 -29.56 -25.13 1.73
CA GLU A 452 -28.81 -25.12 0.46
C GLU A 452 -27.33 -25.45 0.69
N LEU A 453 -26.71 -24.87 1.72
CA LEU A 453 -25.30 -25.05 2.04
C LEU A 453 -24.99 -26.51 2.41
N GLN A 454 -25.84 -27.15 3.22
CA GLN A 454 -25.71 -28.55 3.62
C GLN A 454 -25.89 -29.52 2.43
N GLN A 455 -26.70 -29.16 1.43
CA GLN A 455 -26.94 -29.98 0.25
C GLN A 455 -25.83 -29.87 -0.81
N SER A 456 -24.87 -28.95 -0.67
CA SER A 456 -23.83 -28.68 -1.68
C SER A 456 -22.76 -29.78 -1.83
N GLU A 457 -22.79 -30.85 -1.02
CA GLU A 457 -21.86 -32.00 -1.04
C GLU A 457 -20.35 -31.64 -1.15
N GLY A 458 -19.94 -30.48 -0.64
CA GLY A 458 -18.53 -30.06 -0.63
C GLY A 458 -17.93 -29.74 -2.01
N LYS A 459 -18.75 -29.54 -3.04
CA LYS A 459 -18.31 -28.93 -4.30
C LYS A 459 -18.59 -27.43 -4.21
N GLU A 460 -17.62 -26.60 -4.58
CA GLU A 460 -17.90 -25.18 -4.91
C GLU A 460 -19.13 -25.20 -5.83
N PRO A 461 -20.25 -24.57 -5.45
CA PRO A 461 -21.44 -24.69 -6.24
C PRO A 461 -21.12 -24.13 -7.62
N VAL A 462 -21.18 -25.00 -8.63
CA VAL A 462 -21.06 -24.58 -10.02
C VAL A 462 -22.37 -23.84 -10.31
N GLY A 463 -22.38 -22.56 -10.00
CA GLY A 463 -23.53 -21.70 -10.24
C GLY A 463 -23.67 -21.48 -11.74
N ASP A 464 -24.84 -21.79 -12.28
CA ASP A 464 -25.43 -20.90 -13.27
C ASP A 464 -26.02 -19.68 -12.52
N PRO A 465 -26.06 -18.50 -13.14
CA PRO A 465 -26.37 -17.20 -12.51
C PRO A 465 -27.65 -17.16 -11.66
N PRO A 466 -27.71 -16.26 -10.65
CA PRO A 466 -27.00 -14.98 -10.68
C PRO A 466 -25.84 -14.77 -9.69
N MET A 467 -25.65 -15.58 -8.64
CA MET A 467 -24.70 -15.21 -7.57
C MET A 467 -23.64 -16.29 -7.30
N ASP A 468 -22.37 -15.87 -7.26
CA ASP A 468 -21.25 -16.67 -6.75
C ASP A 468 -21.57 -17.12 -5.31
N PRO A 469 -21.53 -18.42 -4.99
CA PRO A 469 -21.78 -18.93 -3.65
C PRO A 469 -20.93 -18.29 -2.54
N ASN A 470 -19.69 -17.90 -2.85
CA ASN A 470 -18.83 -17.21 -1.90
C ASN A 470 -19.37 -15.81 -1.57
N VAL A 471 -19.98 -15.12 -2.54
CA VAL A 471 -20.61 -13.81 -2.35
C VAL A 471 -21.86 -13.95 -1.49
N LYS A 472 -22.72 -14.93 -1.76
CA LYS A 472 -23.93 -15.18 -0.95
C LYS A 472 -23.58 -15.55 0.50
N LEU A 473 -22.55 -16.39 0.69
CA LEU A 473 -22.05 -16.74 2.01
C LEU A 473 -21.42 -15.55 2.73
N LYS A 474 -20.63 -14.74 2.02
CA LYS A 474 -20.08 -13.48 2.56
C LYS A 474 -21.22 -12.55 3.00
N LEU A 475 -22.23 -12.33 2.17
CA LEU A 475 -23.39 -11.52 2.51
C LEU A 475 -24.11 -12.04 3.76
N ALA A 476 -24.30 -13.35 3.89
CA ALA A 476 -24.91 -13.95 5.08
C ALA A 476 -24.09 -13.68 6.34
N ILE A 477 -22.77 -13.86 6.29
CA ILE A 477 -21.87 -13.62 7.44
C ILE A 477 -21.84 -12.14 7.82
N GLU A 478 -21.70 -11.24 6.83
CA GLU A 478 -21.71 -9.79 7.08
C GLU A 478 -23.06 -9.32 7.62
N ALA A 479 -24.18 -9.80 7.06
CA ALA A 479 -25.51 -9.45 7.53
C ALA A 479 -25.78 -9.93 8.96
N ALA A 480 -25.30 -11.11 9.34
CA ALA A 480 -25.35 -11.57 10.73
C ALA A 480 -24.52 -10.65 11.64
N GLY A 481 -23.32 -10.24 11.22
CA GLY A 481 -22.51 -9.24 11.92
C GLY A 481 -23.19 -7.88 12.04
N TRP A 482 -23.90 -7.41 11.00
CA TRP A 482 -24.68 -6.17 11.04
C TRP A 482 -25.78 -6.23 12.10
N LEU A 483 -26.50 -7.36 12.20
CA LEU A 483 -27.54 -7.56 13.22
C LEU A 483 -26.95 -7.43 14.64
N VAL A 484 -25.78 -8.04 14.89
CA VAL A 484 -25.09 -7.89 16.17
C VAL A 484 -24.73 -6.42 16.43
N ALA A 485 -24.13 -5.73 15.44
CA ALA A 485 -23.70 -4.35 15.57
C ALA A 485 -24.86 -3.37 15.86
N VAL A 486 -26.07 -3.64 15.36
CA VAL A 486 -27.27 -2.81 15.60
C VAL A 486 -28.09 -3.24 16.82
N GLY A 487 -27.54 -4.10 17.69
CA GLY A 487 -28.15 -4.48 18.98
C GLY A 487 -29.01 -5.74 18.96
N LEU A 488 -29.04 -6.49 17.85
CA LEU A 488 -29.72 -7.79 17.74
C LEU A 488 -28.73 -8.94 17.97
N GLU A 489 -28.00 -8.89 19.09
CA GLU A 489 -26.88 -9.79 19.38
C GLU A 489 -27.28 -11.28 19.41
N GLU A 490 -28.40 -11.62 20.04
CA GLU A 490 -28.88 -13.00 20.13
C GLU A 490 -29.20 -13.57 18.73
N GLU A 491 -29.91 -12.81 17.90
CA GLU A 491 -30.30 -13.24 16.56
C GLU A 491 -29.10 -13.34 15.62
N GLY A 492 -28.27 -12.29 15.56
CA GLY A 492 -27.08 -12.28 14.73
C GLY A 492 -26.08 -13.36 15.14
N GLY A 493 -25.91 -13.57 16.44
CA GLY A 493 -25.07 -14.63 17.01
C GLY A 493 -25.56 -16.03 16.66
N GLU A 494 -26.87 -16.30 16.72
CA GLU A 494 -27.43 -17.59 16.30
C GLU A 494 -27.09 -17.89 14.83
N TYR A 495 -27.18 -16.89 13.95
CA TYR A 495 -26.86 -17.08 12.54
C TYR A 495 -25.37 -17.32 12.31
N LEU A 496 -24.47 -16.61 13.00
CA LEU A 496 -23.02 -16.85 12.91
C LEU A 496 -22.65 -18.27 13.36
N ASP A 497 -23.19 -18.74 14.48
CA ASP A 497 -23.01 -20.11 14.98
C ASP A 497 -23.46 -21.15 13.96
N ARG A 498 -24.68 -21.02 13.46
CA ARG A 498 -25.25 -21.98 12.52
C ARG A 498 -24.52 -21.99 11.18
N LEU A 499 -24.06 -20.83 10.71
CA LEU A 499 -23.25 -20.70 9.50
C LEU A 499 -21.92 -21.43 9.67
N LEU A 500 -21.18 -21.16 10.76
CA LEU A 500 -19.88 -21.78 11.04
C LEU A 500 -19.98 -23.30 11.05
N HIS A 501 -20.97 -23.85 11.77
CA HIS A 501 -21.20 -25.30 11.86
C HIS A 501 -21.72 -25.93 10.56
N SER A 502 -22.25 -25.14 9.63
CA SER A 502 -22.76 -25.62 8.35
C SER A 502 -21.76 -25.46 7.19
N LEU A 503 -20.56 -24.90 7.43
CA LEU A 503 -19.54 -24.73 6.39
C LEU A 503 -19.05 -26.09 5.85
N PRO A 504 -19.10 -26.36 4.53
CA PRO A 504 -18.69 -27.66 3.99
C PRO A 504 -17.18 -27.90 4.11
N ASP A 505 -16.76 -29.09 4.57
CA ASP A 505 -15.33 -29.49 4.72
C ASP A 505 -14.51 -29.34 3.42
N GLY A 506 -15.16 -29.45 2.25
CA GLY A 506 -14.51 -29.40 0.94
C GLY A 506 -14.22 -27.99 0.39
N PHE A 507 -14.73 -26.93 1.03
CA PHE A 507 -14.58 -25.56 0.54
C PHE A 507 -13.14 -25.06 0.69
N SER A 508 -12.53 -24.66 -0.44
CA SER A 508 -11.15 -24.16 -0.49
C SER A 508 -10.95 -22.89 0.37
N THR A 509 -12.00 -22.08 0.47
CA THR A 509 -12.11 -20.82 1.22
C THR A 509 -12.73 -20.96 2.61
N ARG A 510 -13.09 -22.18 3.05
CA ARG A 510 -13.76 -22.43 4.34
C ARG A 510 -13.08 -21.70 5.50
N ARG A 511 -11.75 -21.86 5.60
CA ARG A 511 -10.97 -21.25 6.68
C ARG A 511 -11.07 -19.72 6.67
N SER A 512 -11.12 -19.09 5.50
CA SER A 512 -11.28 -17.63 5.42
C SER A 512 -12.65 -17.15 5.92
N PHE A 513 -13.71 -17.94 5.75
CA PHE A 513 -15.01 -17.63 6.32
C PHE A 513 -15.08 -17.89 7.83
N GLU A 514 -14.49 -19.00 8.31
CA GLU A 514 -14.32 -19.24 9.75
C GLU A 514 -13.58 -18.08 10.42
N GLN A 515 -12.48 -17.63 9.81
CA GLN A 515 -11.71 -16.46 10.25
C GLN A 515 -12.56 -15.20 10.33
N ARG A 516 -13.38 -14.94 9.30
CA ARG A 516 -14.24 -13.76 9.28
C ARG A 516 -15.30 -13.80 10.37
N ILE A 517 -15.91 -14.96 10.63
CA ILE A 517 -16.88 -15.14 11.73
C ILE A 517 -16.21 -14.88 13.08
N LEU A 518 -15.05 -15.49 13.33
CA LEU A 518 -14.27 -15.26 14.56
C LEU A 518 -13.89 -13.79 14.73
N SER A 519 -13.54 -13.10 13.65
CA SER A 519 -13.25 -11.66 13.68
C SER A 519 -14.48 -10.84 14.04
N LEU A 520 -15.67 -11.16 13.50
CA LEU A 520 -16.90 -10.45 13.84
C LEU A 520 -17.30 -10.68 15.30
N GLU A 521 -17.18 -11.91 15.79
CA GLU A 521 -17.45 -12.24 17.20
C GLU A 521 -16.51 -11.49 18.13
N PHE A 522 -15.21 -11.49 17.82
CA PHE A 522 -14.21 -10.77 18.60
C PHE A 522 -14.49 -9.26 18.63
N THR A 523 -14.73 -8.64 17.47
CA THR A 523 -14.95 -7.18 17.36
C THR A 523 -16.26 -6.74 17.99
N ASN A 524 -17.30 -7.59 18.00
CA ASN A 524 -18.57 -7.27 18.65
C ASN A 524 -18.63 -7.65 20.14
N GLY A 525 -17.52 -8.15 20.73
CA GLY A 525 -17.46 -8.55 22.14
C GLY A 525 -18.25 -9.83 22.47
N MET A 526 -18.46 -10.70 21.48
CA MET A 526 -19.15 -11.98 21.64
C MET A 526 -18.19 -13.07 22.19
N ASP A 527 -17.62 -12.82 23.37
CA ASP A 527 -16.52 -13.62 23.93
C ASP A 527 -16.82 -15.12 24.05
N GLU A 528 -18.04 -15.48 24.44
CA GLU A 528 -18.45 -16.88 24.62
C GLU A 528 -18.49 -17.62 23.28
N ALA A 529 -19.13 -17.02 22.28
CA ALA A 529 -19.19 -17.55 20.92
C ALA A 529 -17.79 -17.66 20.30
N PHE A 530 -16.98 -16.60 20.41
CA PHE A 530 -15.61 -16.59 19.92
C PHE A 530 -14.78 -17.75 20.48
N VAL A 531 -14.82 -17.95 21.80
CA VAL A 531 -14.05 -19.02 22.46
C VAL A 531 -14.57 -20.41 22.09
N GLU A 532 -15.88 -20.59 21.98
CA GLU A 532 -16.50 -21.84 21.56
C GLU A 532 -16.10 -22.19 20.12
N HIS A 533 -16.30 -21.27 19.18
CA HIS A 533 -15.99 -21.46 17.77
C HIS A 533 -14.50 -21.58 17.49
N ALA A 534 -13.65 -20.77 18.11
CA ALA A 534 -12.20 -20.92 17.97
C ALA A 534 -11.74 -22.27 18.52
N SER A 535 -12.35 -22.76 19.60
CA SER A 535 -12.09 -24.11 20.12
C SER A 535 -12.56 -25.21 19.17
N HIS A 536 -13.66 -25.01 18.46
CA HIS A 536 -14.15 -25.92 17.42
C HIS A 536 -13.21 -25.97 16.22
N VAL A 537 -12.80 -24.82 15.70
CA VAL A 537 -11.98 -24.69 14.48
C VAL A 537 -10.54 -25.18 14.70
N TYR A 538 -9.90 -24.79 15.81
CA TYR A 538 -8.48 -25.09 16.07
C TYR A 538 -8.23 -26.26 16.99
N GLY A 539 -9.20 -26.59 17.84
CA GLY A 539 -8.98 -27.44 19.00
C GLY A 539 -8.13 -26.74 20.08
N ARG A 540 -8.28 -27.18 21.33
CA ARG A 540 -7.60 -26.56 22.50
C ARG A 540 -6.08 -26.37 22.34
N PRO A 541 -5.30 -27.33 21.81
CA PRO A 541 -3.84 -27.17 21.70
C PRO A 541 -3.39 -26.09 20.71
N GLN A 542 -4.25 -25.72 19.76
CA GLN A 542 -3.93 -24.74 18.71
C GLN A 542 -4.81 -23.49 18.80
N PHE A 543 -5.58 -23.32 19.89
CA PHE A 543 -6.50 -22.20 20.08
C PHE A 543 -5.84 -20.83 19.84
N PHE A 544 -4.59 -20.65 20.28
CA PHE A 544 -3.85 -19.41 20.07
C PHE A 544 -3.71 -19.00 18.60
N GLN A 545 -3.85 -19.92 17.65
CA GLN A 545 -3.87 -19.59 16.21
C GLN A 545 -5.07 -18.72 15.83
N ALA A 546 -6.19 -18.78 16.57
CA ALA A 546 -7.33 -17.91 16.37
C ALA A 546 -6.96 -16.43 16.56
N PHE A 547 -6.01 -16.12 17.45
CA PHE A 547 -5.56 -14.73 17.64
C PHE A 547 -4.78 -14.17 16.46
N ASN A 548 -4.10 -15.02 15.67
CA ASN A 548 -3.42 -14.57 14.46
C ASN A 548 -4.38 -14.24 13.32
N GLU A 549 -5.66 -14.53 13.51
CA GLU A 549 -6.68 -14.46 12.47
C GLU A 549 -7.72 -13.37 12.71
N ILE A 550 -7.83 -12.86 13.94
CA ILE A 550 -8.57 -11.63 14.22
C ILE A 550 -7.78 -10.44 13.63
N ARG A 551 -8.39 -9.71 12.70
CA ARG A 551 -7.84 -8.46 12.18
C ARG A 551 -8.25 -7.33 13.13
N VAL A 552 -7.44 -7.11 14.16
CA VAL A 552 -7.49 -5.89 14.97
C VAL A 552 -6.75 -4.74 14.25
N SER A 553 -7.08 -3.50 14.62
CA SER A 553 -6.58 -2.28 13.98
C SER A 553 -5.05 -2.22 13.95
N THR A 554 -4.37 -2.88 14.88
CA THR A 554 -2.92 -3.05 14.86
C THR A 554 -2.48 -4.51 14.94
N ALA A 555 -1.41 -4.84 14.20
CA ALA A 555 -0.81 -6.18 14.26
C ALA A 555 -0.22 -6.54 15.65
N TYR A 556 0.01 -5.54 16.51
CA TYR A 556 0.60 -5.71 17.85
C TYR A 556 -0.33 -6.50 18.78
N GLU A 557 -1.61 -6.15 18.77
CA GLU A 557 -2.62 -6.69 19.68
C GLU A 557 -2.74 -8.22 19.55
N THR A 558 -2.79 -8.77 18.33
CA THR A 558 -2.90 -10.23 18.09
C THR A 558 -1.82 -11.07 18.76
N SER A 559 -0.57 -10.59 18.72
CA SER A 559 0.57 -11.31 19.30
C SER A 559 0.53 -11.30 20.83
N HIS A 560 0.01 -10.22 21.43
CA HIS A 560 -0.12 -10.09 22.88
C HIS A 560 -1.12 -11.08 23.46
N TYR A 561 -2.24 -11.32 22.76
CA TYR A 561 -3.20 -12.37 23.12
C TYR A 561 -2.53 -13.75 23.16
N THR A 562 -1.73 -14.07 22.14
CA THR A 562 -0.99 -15.33 22.09
C THR A 562 0.00 -15.47 23.25
N ILE A 563 0.73 -14.41 23.58
CA ILE A 563 1.69 -14.38 24.68
C ILE A 563 1.00 -14.62 26.02
N TRP A 564 -0.05 -13.86 26.32
CA TRP A 564 -0.79 -14.03 27.57
C TRP A 564 -1.49 -15.38 27.66
N TRP A 565 -1.95 -15.93 26.53
CA TRP A 565 -2.48 -17.29 26.50
C TRP A 565 -1.48 -18.34 26.96
N GLN A 566 -0.21 -18.19 26.57
CA GLN A 566 0.89 -19.07 26.98
C GLN A 566 1.23 -18.90 28.47
N VAL A 567 1.31 -17.65 28.95
CA VAL A 567 1.55 -17.36 30.38
C VAL A 567 0.48 -18.02 31.25
N LEU A 568 -0.79 -17.95 30.83
CA LEU A 568 -1.92 -18.50 31.57
C LEU A 568 -2.16 -20.00 31.33
N GLU A 569 -1.41 -20.66 30.43
CA GLU A 569 -1.58 -22.09 30.15
C GLU A 569 -1.32 -22.96 31.38
N GLY A 570 -0.37 -22.55 32.23
CA GLY A 570 -0.03 -23.23 33.47
C GLY A 570 -1.09 -23.18 34.57
N GLU A 571 -2.07 -22.26 34.50
CA GLU A 571 -3.08 -22.06 35.56
C GLU A 571 -4.30 -22.99 35.43
N GLN A 572 -4.35 -23.85 34.40
CA GLN A 572 -5.48 -24.77 34.12
C GLN A 572 -6.87 -24.12 34.12
N ARG A 573 -6.96 -22.81 33.85
CA ARG A 573 -8.24 -22.11 33.63
C ARG A 573 -8.92 -22.65 32.38
N ASP A 574 -10.25 -22.68 32.40
CA ASP A 574 -11.03 -22.93 31.20
C ASP A 574 -10.78 -21.82 30.14
N PRO A 575 -10.98 -22.11 28.85
CA PRO A 575 -10.68 -21.18 27.76
C PRO A 575 -11.36 -19.81 27.88
N LEU A 576 -12.60 -19.75 28.35
CA LEU A 576 -13.37 -18.51 28.41
C LEU A 576 -12.88 -17.60 29.53
N THR A 577 -12.71 -18.15 30.74
CA THR A 577 -12.14 -17.41 31.88
C THR A 577 -10.73 -16.91 31.55
N ARG A 578 -9.94 -17.71 30.82
CA ARG A 578 -8.63 -17.28 30.35
C ARG A 578 -8.74 -16.12 29.36
N PHE A 579 -9.58 -16.24 28.34
CA PHE A 579 -9.75 -15.22 27.32
C PHE A 579 -10.22 -13.88 27.92
N LYS A 580 -11.24 -13.89 28.78
CA LYS A 580 -11.71 -12.68 29.50
C LYS A 580 -10.61 -12.04 30.34
N LEU A 581 -9.82 -12.84 31.06
CA LEU A 581 -8.67 -12.29 31.78
C LEU A 581 -7.64 -11.64 30.84
N ILE A 582 -7.40 -12.21 29.65
CA ILE A 582 -6.48 -11.60 28.67
C ILE A 582 -7.05 -10.27 28.17
N ARG A 583 -8.34 -10.20 27.81
CA ARG A 583 -8.99 -8.94 27.43
C ARG A 583 -8.84 -7.90 28.54
N ASN A 584 -9.08 -8.27 29.80
CA ASN A 584 -8.88 -7.38 30.94
C ASN A 584 -7.44 -6.93 31.10
N LEU A 585 -6.46 -7.81 30.91
CA LEU A 585 -5.03 -7.48 30.99
C LEU A 585 -4.60 -6.52 29.87
N LEU A 586 -5.23 -6.63 28.69
CA LEU A 586 -4.91 -5.79 27.53
C LEU A 586 -5.74 -4.50 27.47
N GLY A 587 -6.73 -4.34 28.36
CA GLY A 587 -7.64 -3.19 28.36
C GLY A 587 -8.71 -3.25 27.29
N ASP A 588 -9.03 -4.45 26.78
CA ASP A 588 -10.07 -4.66 25.76
C ASP A 588 -11.44 -5.00 26.38
N ASP A 589 -11.48 -5.37 27.66
CA ASP A 589 -12.68 -5.53 28.48
C ASP A 589 -12.39 -5.02 29.90
N HIS A 590 -13.28 -4.20 30.45
CA HIS A 590 -13.15 -3.65 31.81
C HIS A 590 -14.24 -4.15 32.76
N SER A 591 -14.98 -5.18 32.36
CA SER A 591 -16.02 -5.79 33.17
C SER A 591 -15.52 -6.31 34.52
N GLN A 592 -14.25 -6.76 34.58
CA GLN A 592 -13.58 -7.22 35.80
C GLN A 592 -12.12 -6.76 35.85
N PRO A 593 -11.82 -5.58 36.43
CA PRO A 593 -10.45 -5.09 36.53
C PRO A 593 -9.56 -6.06 37.31
N VAL A 594 -8.32 -6.23 36.85
CA VAL A 594 -7.31 -7.05 37.52
C VAL A 594 -6.78 -6.30 38.75
N GLU A 595 -6.82 -6.94 39.91
CA GLU A 595 -6.25 -6.37 41.14
C GLU A 595 -4.72 -6.20 41.02
N PRO A 596 -4.11 -5.14 41.59
CA PRO A 596 -2.68 -4.89 41.46
C PRO A 596 -1.78 -6.05 41.90
N ALA A 597 -2.19 -6.80 42.93
CA ALA A 597 -1.46 -7.97 43.39
C ALA A 597 -1.50 -9.15 42.41
N ASP A 598 -2.61 -9.32 41.69
CA ASP A 598 -2.75 -10.34 40.67
C ASP A 598 -1.98 -9.97 39.41
N LEU A 599 -2.01 -8.69 39.01
CA LEU A 599 -1.17 -8.17 37.93
C LEU A 599 0.32 -8.41 38.22
N ASP A 600 0.78 -8.04 39.42
CA ASP A 600 2.17 -8.24 39.86
C ASP A 600 2.60 -9.71 39.73
N ARG A 601 1.76 -10.61 40.24
CA ARG A 601 1.97 -12.07 40.16
C ARG A 601 2.04 -12.55 38.71
N LEU A 602 1.12 -12.11 37.85
CA LEU A 602 1.01 -12.53 36.46
C LEU A 602 2.17 -12.03 35.59
N VAL A 603 2.54 -10.76 35.72
CA VAL A 603 3.68 -10.16 35.00
C VAL A 603 4.99 -10.82 35.44
N THR A 604 5.15 -11.10 36.74
CA THR A 604 6.31 -11.83 37.26
C THR A 604 6.39 -13.24 36.68
N ALA A 605 5.27 -13.98 36.73
CA ALA A 605 5.21 -15.33 36.17
C ALA A 605 5.51 -15.36 34.67
N GLY A 606 4.97 -14.40 33.90
CA GLY A 606 5.27 -14.27 32.47
C GLY A 606 6.74 -13.98 32.20
N THR A 607 7.35 -13.09 32.99
CA THR A 607 8.78 -12.76 32.89
C THR A 607 9.66 -13.99 33.14
N GLU A 608 9.37 -14.74 34.20
CA GLU A 608 10.09 -15.99 34.51
C GLU A 608 9.89 -17.06 33.44
N TYR A 609 8.66 -17.21 32.93
CA TYR A 609 8.34 -18.17 31.89
C TYR A 609 9.18 -17.93 30.63
N PHE A 610 9.20 -16.71 30.10
CA PHE A 610 9.94 -16.40 28.88
C PHE A 610 11.45 -16.27 29.08
N ALA A 611 11.91 -15.86 30.26
CA ALA A 611 13.34 -15.89 30.60
C ALA A 611 13.91 -17.32 30.55
N ASN A 612 13.16 -18.30 31.04
CA ASN A 612 13.55 -19.71 31.03
C ASN A 612 13.37 -20.41 29.67
N ALA A 613 12.53 -19.86 28.78
CA ALA A 613 12.26 -20.42 27.45
C ALA A 613 13.36 -20.13 26.40
N ARG A 614 14.37 -19.30 26.72
CA ARG A 614 15.44 -18.82 25.79
C ARG A 614 16.30 -19.92 25.12
N GLY A 615 16.06 -21.21 25.38
CA GLY A 615 16.77 -22.34 24.74
C GLY A 615 16.01 -23.12 23.66
N ASN A 616 14.69 -22.94 23.50
CA ASN A 616 13.85 -23.76 22.61
C ASN A 616 12.94 -22.89 21.73
N ASN A 617 13.48 -22.17 20.74
CA ASN A 617 12.85 -21.61 19.53
C ASN A 617 11.32 -21.30 19.50
N ARG A 618 10.71 -20.90 20.62
CA ARG A 618 9.27 -20.64 20.83
C ARG A 618 9.00 -19.40 21.68
N GLY A 619 10.03 -18.60 22.00
CA GLY A 619 9.81 -17.29 22.60
C GLY A 619 9.35 -16.32 21.51
N VAL A 620 8.06 -16.00 21.48
CA VAL A 620 7.51 -14.94 20.62
C VAL A 620 8.35 -13.69 20.86
N ALA A 621 8.87 -13.08 19.79
CA ALA A 621 9.85 -11.98 19.87
C ALA A 621 9.38 -10.79 20.73
N ASP A 622 8.08 -10.71 21.04
CA ASP A 622 7.42 -9.54 21.60
C ASP A 622 6.79 -9.77 23.00
N TRP A 623 7.27 -10.75 23.77
CA TRP A 623 6.66 -11.03 25.09
C TRP A 623 6.76 -9.86 26.08
N ARG A 624 7.84 -9.08 26.05
CA ARG A 624 8.02 -7.92 26.93
C ARG A 624 6.98 -6.83 26.62
N GLN A 625 6.60 -6.68 25.36
CA GLN A 625 5.60 -5.74 24.88
C GLN A 625 4.22 -6.09 25.40
N ALA A 626 3.84 -7.37 25.36
CA ALA A 626 2.57 -7.82 25.90
C ALA A 626 2.48 -7.62 27.41
N LEU A 627 3.56 -7.88 28.15
CA LEU A 627 3.63 -7.64 29.59
C LEU A 627 3.61 -6.14 29.91
N ALA A 628 4.38 -5.34 29.16
CA ALA A 628 4.41 -3.88 29.33
C ALA A 628 3.05 -3.25 29.01
N HIS A 629 2.34 -3.74 27.99
CA HIS A 629 0.98 -3.30 27.69
C HIS A 629 0.07 -3.46 28.90
N ALA A 630 0.08 -4.63 29.55
CA ALA A 630 -0.71 -4.84 30.76
C ALA A 630 -0.24 -3.96 31.93
N CYS A 631 1.06 -3.74 32.09
CA CYS A 631 1.56 -2.81 33.11
C CYS A 631 1.02 -1.40 32.88
N PHE A 632 1.02 -0.91 31.64
CA PHE A 632 0.51 0.42 31.29
C PHE A 632 -1.02 0.53 31.42
N ALA A 633 -1.77 -0.51 31.08
CA ALA A 633 -3.22 -0.55 31.25
C ALA A 633 -3.65 -0.41 32.73
N TYR A 634 -2.77 -0.78 33.66
CA TYR A 634 -3.01 -0.76 35.11
C TYR A 634 -2.05 0.17 35.88
N GLU A 635 -1.53 1.19 35.21
CA GLU A 635 -0.71 2.27 35.81
C GLU A 635 0.62 1.84 36.48
N ASP A 636 1.12 0.62 36.26
CA ASP A 636 2.48 0.21 36.64
C ASP A 636 3.51 0.65 35.59
N PHE A 637 3.57 1.97 35.38
CA PHE A 637 4.35 2.58 34.31
C PHE A 637 5.84 2.28 34.43
N THR A 638 6.39 2.32 35.64
CA THR A 638 7.82 2.05 35.88
C THR A 638 8.22 0.65 35.43
N ARG A 639 7.39 -0.36 35.72
CA ARG A 639 7.67 -1.73 35.30
C ARG A 639 7.48 -1.92 33.80
N GLY A 640 6.41 -1.35 33.23
CA GLY A 640 6.16 -1.40 31.79
C GLY A 640 7.30 -0.75 30.99
N GLU A 641 7.76 0.43 31.42
CA GLU A 641 8.90 1.14 30.86
C GLU A 641 10.17 0.29 30.93
N GLN A 642 10.48 -0.28 32.10
CA GLN A 642 11.67 -1.13 32.27
C GLN A 642 11.63 -2.38 31.38
N LEU A 643 10.47 -3.02 31.24
CA LEU A 643 10.28 -4.16 30.33
C LEU A 643 10.58 -3.75 28.88
N LEU A 644 10.09 -2.60 28.41
CA LEU A 644 10.37 -2.15 27.05
C LEU A 644 11.84 -1.76 26.87
N LEU A 645 12.44 -1.05 27.83
CA LEU A 645 13.87 -0.70 27.84
C LEU A 645 14.75 -1.95 27.76
N ASP A 646 14.42 -2.99 28.52
CA ASP A 646 15.11 -4.28 28.47
C ASP A 646 14.98 -4.94 27.09
N GLY A 647 13.81 -4.85 26.46
CA GLY A 647 13.59 -5.37 25.10
C GLY A 647 14.44 -4.66 24.05
N VAL A 648 14.57 -3.33 24.16
CA VAL A 648 15.43 -2.52 23.28
C VAL A 648 16.91 -2.85 23.52
N GLN A 649 17.35 -2.89 24.78
CA GLN A 649 18.77 -3.03 25.13
C GLN A 649 19.30 -4.46 25.00
N GLN A 650 18.50 -5.46 25.35
CA GLN A 650 18.96 -6.86 25.44
C GLN A 650 18.65 -7.67 24.19
N ASP A 651 17.54 -7.39 23.51
CA ASP A 651 17.07 -8.17 22.36
C ASP A 651 17.11 -7.39 21.03
N ASN A 652 17.49 -6.10 21.04
CA ASN A 652 17.40 -5.20 19.89
C ASN A 652 15.98 -5.20 19.26
N ASN A 653 14.95 -5.22 20.10
CA ASN A 653 13.58 -5.30 19.60
C ASN A 653 13.03 -3.91 19.23
N ASN A 654 12.94 -3.66 17.91
CA ASN A 654 12.38 -2.43 17.36
C ASN A 654 10.93 -2.14 17.79
N ARG A 655 10.10 -3.18 17.95
CA ARG A 655 8.70 -3.02 18.39
C ARG A 655 8.62 -2.52 19.82
N ALA A 656 9.52 -2.99 20.70
CA ALA A 656 9.62 -2.47 22.07
C ALA A 656 10.00 -0.99 22.05
N GLY A 657 10.92 -0.60 21.17
CA GLY A 657 11.30 0.79 20.95
C GLY A 657 10.14 1.67 20.49
N GLN A 658 9.34 1.20 19.53
CA GLN A 658 8.16 1.93 19.03
C GLN A 658 7.09 2.12 20.12
N MET A 659 6.75 1.07 20.87
CA MET A 659 5.80 1.20 22.00
C MET A 659 6.30 2.15 23.09
N LEU A 660 7.62 2.19 23.32
CA LEU A 660 8.21 3.07 24.32
C LEU A 660 8.25 4.53 23.83
N LEU A 661 8.46 4.76 22.53
CA LEU A 661 8.30 6.08 21.92
C LEU A 661 6.86 6.59 22.08
N ASP A 662 5.86 5.74 21.79
CA ASP A 662 4.45 6.08 21.99
C ASP A 662 4.16 6.45 23.44
N TYR A 663 4.67 5.66 24.39
CA TYR A 663 4.52 5.95 25.82
C TYR A 663 5.15 7.28 26.23
N TYR A 664 6.40 7.57 25.82
CA TYR A 664 7.04 8.84 26.15
C TYR A 664 6.35 10.02 25.49
N ARG A 665 5.84 9.87 24.26
CA ARG A 665 5.05 10.89 23.56
C ARG A 665 3.72 11.16 24.25
N GLU A 666 2.96 10.11 24.58
CA GLU A 666 1.68 10.18 25.31
C GLU A 666 1.81 10.81 26.70
N THR A 667 3.01 10.72 27.30
CA THR A 667 3.35 11.31 28.61
C THR A 667 4.18 12.59 28.50
N GLU A 668 4.33 13.14 27.28
CA GLU A 668 5.03 14.40 26.99
C GLU A 668 6.50 14.44 27.47
N GLN A 669 7.16 13.29 27.55
CA GLN A 669 8.58 13.16 27.91
C GLN A 669 9.49 13.36 26.69
N TRP A 670 9.47 14.56 26.12
CA TRP A 670 10.08 14.85 24.81
C TRP A 670 11.60 14.65 24.75
N GLU A 671 12.35 14.89 25.84
CA GLU A 671 13.78 14.55 25.86
C GLU A 671 14.04 13.03 25.80
N ALA A 672 13.18 12.23 26.43
CA ALA A 672 13.27 10.77 26.39
C ALA A 672 12.90 10.23 25.00
N VAL A 673 11.89 10.82 24.34
CA VAL A 673 11.58 10.55 22.92
C VAL A 673 12.81 10.78 22.06
N LEU A 674 13.48 11.94 22.22
CA LEU A 674 14.64 12.32 21.41
C LEU A 674 15.83 11.35 21.59
N ASP A 675 16.18 11.01 22.84
CA ASP A 675 17.27 10.05 23.12
C ASP A 675 16.96 8.65 22.59
N LEU A 676 15.74 8.15 22.83
CA LEU A 676 15.33 6.83 22.39
C LEU A 676 15.27 6.71 20.86
N ALA A 677 14.70 7.72 20.19
CA ALA A 677 14.60 7.75 18.74
C ALA A 677 15.99 7.67 18.08
N GLY A 678 16.97 8.42 18.60
CA GLY A 678 18.36 8.37 18.14
C GLY A 678 19.01 6.99 18.34
N ARG A 679 18.72 6.32 19.47
CA ARG A 679 19.21 4.95 19.72
C ARG A 679 18.60 3.94 18.76
N ILE A 680 17.28 3.97 18.55
CA ILE A 680 16.59 3.08 17.62
C ILE A 680 17.10 3.29 16.19
N ALA A 681 17.30 4.54 15.77
CA ALA A 681 17.89 4.85 14.46
C ALA A 681 19.29 4.21 14.30
N THR A 682 20.12 4.23 15.34
CA THR A 682 21.45 3.61 15.35
C THR A 682 21.37 2.07 15.27
N ILE A 683 20.44 1.45 16.01
CA ILE A 683 20.19 0.00 15.96
C ILE A 683 19.74 -0.40 14.54
N ASN A 684 18.81 0.35 13.96
CA ASN A 684 18.33 0.12 12.60
C ASN A 684 19.45 0.21 11.57
N GLN A 685 20.34 1.20 11.67
CA GLN A 685 21.50 1.34 10.78
C GLN A 685 22.49 0.18 10.92
N THR A 686 22.76 -0.30 12.14
CA THR A 686 23.71 -1.40 12.38
C THR A 686 23.17 -2.77 11.95
N ALA A 687 21.87 -3.01 12.09
CA ALA A 687 21.20 -4.22 11.62
C ALA A 687 21.18 -4.34 10.07
N GLN A 688 21.29 -3.22 9.35
CA GLN A 688 21.30 -3.16 7.88
C GLN A 688 22.58 -3.68 7.22
N GLY A 689 23.63 -4.00 7.99
CA GLY A 689 24.90 -4.57 7.51
C GLY A 689 24.80 -5.94 6.82
N SER A 690 23.60 -6.51 6.70
CA SER A 690 23.36 -7.78 6.01
C SER A 690 21.98 -7.81 5.35
N ASN A 691 21.93 -7.36 4.10
CA ASN A 691 21.09 -7.97 3.07
C ASN A 691 19.56 -7.82 3.25
N ARG A 692 19.03 -6.60 3.08
CA ARG A 692 17.63 -6.39 2.64
C ARG A 692 17.35 -4.97 2.14
N LEU A 693 16.51 -4.91 1.11
CA LEU A 693 15.88 -3.78 0.43
C LEU A 693 14.96 -2.88 1.31
N TYR A 694 15.16 -2.81 2.63
CA TYR A 694 14.22 -2.08 3.50
C TYR A 694 14.51 -0.58 3.51
N ILE A 695 13.49 0.20 3.15
CA ILE A 695 13.34 1.61 3.50
C ILE A 695 13.68 1.76 4.99
N VAL A 696 14.58 2.67 5.35
CA VAL A 696 14.85 3.01 6.75
C VAL A 696 13.53 3.41 7.39
N ASP A 697 13.11 2.69 8.43
CA ASP A 697 11.91 3.00 9.21
C ASP A 697 11.91 4.51 9.54
N PRO A 698 11.00 5.30 8.95
CA PRO A 698 10.99 6.74 9.12
C PRO A 698 10.39 7.18 10.45
N ARG A 699 9.77 6.26 11.22
CA ARG A 699 9.09 6.61 12.47
C ARG A 699 10.01 7.21 13.53
N PRO A 700 11.20 6.65 13.85
CA PRO A 700 12.13 7.30 14.78
C PRO A 700 12.53 8.72 14.34
N PHE A 701 12.63 8.96 13.03
CA PHE A 701 12.89 10.29 12.51
C PHE A 701 11.70 11.23 12.74
N ALA A 702 10.47 10.81 12.40
CA ALA A 702 9.27 11.59 12.64
C ALA A 702 9.09 11.95 14.13
N GLU A 703 9.34 10.98 15.03
CA GLU A 703 9.33 11.19 16.48
C GLU A 703 10.40 12.21 16.93
N THR A 704 11.58 12.18 16.30
CA THR A 704 12.64 13.18 16.53
C THR A 704 12.16 14.58 16.14
N ILE A 705 11.52 14.73 14.97
CA ILE A 705 10.98 16.01 14.52
C ILE A 705 9.90 16.51 15.48
N ARG A 706 8.98 15.63 15.90
CA ARG A 706 7.92 15.99 16.87
C ARG A 706 8.52 16.47 18.18
N ALA A 707 9.43 15.69 18.77
CA ALA A 707 10.10 16.03 20.02
C ALA A 707 10.87 17.36 19.94
N LEU A 708 11.59 17.61 18.84
CA LEU A 708 12.31 18.88 18.65
C LEU A 708 11.35 20.08 18.60
N ARG A 709 10.18 19.94 17.95
CA ARG A 709 9.17 21.01 17.92
C ARG A 709 8.62 21.33 19.30
N GLU A 710 8.24 20.30 20.06
CA GLU A 710 7.68 20.45 21.42
C GLU A 710 8.70 21.01 22.42
N LEU A 711 9.99 20.71 22.24
CA LEU A 711 11.09 21.30 23.00
C LEU A 711 11.47 22.73 22.56
N GLY A 712 10.76 23.33 21.58
CA GLY A 712 11.05 24.66 21.05
C GLY A 712 12.31 24.76 20.18
N ARG A 713 12.86 23.61 19.73
CA ARG A 713 14.06 23.50 18.87
C ARG A 713 13.68 23.49 17.38
N THR A 714 12.77 24.37 16.98
CA THR A 714 12.15 24.38 15.63
C THR A 714 13.16 24.50 14.48
N ASN A 715 14.24 25.27 14.65
CA ASN A 715 15.25 25.42 13.60
C ASN A 715 15.97 24.11 13.29
N GLU A 716 16.28 23.33 14.32
CA GLU A 716 16.93 22.03 14.19
C GLU A 716 15.97 21.00 13.58
N ALA A 717 14.69 21.05 13.99
CA ALA A 717 13.65 20.23 13.36
C ALA A 717 13.54 20.53 11.85
N ASN A 718 13.49 21.81 11.47
CA ASN A 718 13.41 22.23 10.07
C ASN A 718 14.65 21.83 9.27
N GLU A 719 15.86 21.94 9.83
CA GLU A 719 17.11 21.55 9.16
C GLU A 719 17.19 20.02 8.96
N ALA A 720 16.80 19.25 9.97
CA ALA A 720 16.74 17.79 9.91
C ALA A 720 15.71 17.33 8.87
N LEU A 721 14.52 17.93 8.89
CA LEU A 721 13.43 17.66 7.94
C LEU A 721 13.84 17.99 6.50
N ALA A 722 14.43 19.16 6.26
CA ALA A 722 14.94 19.54 4.95
C ALA A 722 16.01 18.56 4.44
N THR A 723 16.89 18.08 5.32
CA THR A 723 17.92 17.10 4.95
C THR A 723 17.32 15.75 4.59
N GLU A 724 16.34 15.27 5.34
CA GLU A 724 15.67 14.01 5.04
C GLU A 724 14.89 14.10 3.72
N PHE A 725 14.14 15.18 3.50
CA PHE A 725 13.42 15.43 2.24
C PHE A 725 14.35 15.49 1.01
N ARG A 726 15.57 16.02 1.14
CA ARG A 726 16.58 16.02 0.06
C ARG A 726 17.11 14.64 -0.30
N SER A 727 17.05 13.69 0.64
CA SER A 727 17.65 12.36 0.48
C SER A 727 16.64 11.26 0.15
N ARG A 728 15.35 11.46 0.45
CA ARG A 728 14.26 10.56 0.07
C ARG A 728 13.74 10.91 -1.32
N LEU A 729 14.02 10.04 -2.27
CA LEU A 729 13.79 10.28 -3.70
C LEU A 729 12.68 9.39 -4.26
N SER A 730 12.52 8.18 -3.73
CA SER A 730 11.50 7.25 -4.23
C SER A 730 10.12 7.54 -3.65
N SER A 731 9.06 7.29 -4.41
CA SER A 731 7.70 7.43 -3.88
C SER A 731 7.45 6.57 -2.65
N GLY A 732 8.00 5.34 -2.63
CA GLY A 732 7.86 4.46 -1.47
C GLY A 732 8.50 5.03 -0.21
N SER A 733 9.71 5.62 -0.32
CA SER A 733 10.40 6.18 0.84
C SER A 733 9.74 7.47 1.34
N ILE A 734 9.22 8.30 0.42
CA ILE A 734 8.50 9.54 0.73
C ILE A 734 7.14 9.24 1.34
N SER A 735 6.34 8.34 0.76
CA SER A 735 5.04 7.95 1.33
C SER A 735 5.18 7.33 2.71
N SER A 736 6.21 6.50 2.91
CA SER A 736 6.50 5.96 4.24
C SER A 736 6.85 7.06 5.24
N LEU A 737 7.59 8.10 4.82
CA LEU A 737 7.87 9.27 5.66
C LEU A 737 6.58 10.05 5.96
N GLY A 738 5.73 10.29 4.96
CA GLY A 738 4.44 10.96 5.14
C GLY A 738 3.58 10.26 6.18
N SER A 739 3.39 8.94 6.06
CA SER A 739 2.63 8.16 7.04
C SER A 739 3.26 8.21 8.43
N ALA A 740 4.58 8.14 8.54
CA ALA A 740 5.25 8.25 9.83
C ALA A 740 5.11 9.64 10.47
N LEU A 741 5.13 10.71 9.68
CA LEU A 741 4.89 12.08 10.16
C LEU A 741 3.44 12.25 10.64
N GLU A 742 2.50 11.65 9.91
CA GLU A 742 1.09 11.62 10.29
C GLU A 742 0.86 10.86 11.60
N ASP A 743 1.44 9.67 11.74
CA ASP A 743 1.36 8.82 12.95
C ASP A 743 1.83 9.54 14.23
N VAL A 744 2.63 10.62 14.10
CA VAL A 744 3.12 11.45 15.20
C VAL A 744 2.43 12.83 15.29
N GLY A 745 1.37 13.03 14.53
CA GLY A 745 0.57 14.26 14.51
C GLY A 745 1.25 15.46 13.85
N LEU A 746 2.19 15.24 12.92
CA LEU A 746 2.84 16.27 12.09
C LEU A 746 2.17 16.32 10.71
N ILE A 747 0.90 16.75 10.71
CA ILE A 747 0.00 16.64 9.56
C ILE A 747 0.43 17.51 8.38
N ASP A 748 0.95 18.72 8.62
CA ASP A 748 1.38 19.62 7.56
C ASP A 748 2.64 19.10 6.84
N GLU A 749 3.59 18.55 7.59
CA GLU A 749 4.80 17.93 7.04
C GLU A 749 4.50 16.62 6.32
N ALA A 750 3.58 15.81 6.87
CA ALA A 750 3.08 14.63 6.19
C ALA A 750 2.47 15.00 4.83
N ARG A 751 1.68 16.08 4.79
CA ARG A 751 1.09 16.60 3.56
C ARG A 751 2.14 17.07 2.57
N GLU A 752 3.17 17.79 3.01
CA GLU A 752 4.28 18.20 2.16
C GLU A 752 4.96 16.97 1.53
N ALA A 753 5.20 15.92 2.33
CA ALA A 753 5.73 14.65 1.83
C ALA A 753 4.84 14.03 0.77
N PHE A 754 3.54 13.86 1.03
CA PHE A 754 2.63 13.27 0.06
C PHE A 754 2.46 14.10 -1.20
N ARG A 755 2.39 15.44 -1.08
CA ARG A 755 2.32 16.35 -2.23
C ARG A 755 3.55 16.23 -3.12
N SER A 756 4.71 15.95 -2.57
CA SER A 756 5.92 15.73 -3.37
C SER A 756 5.87 14.47 -4.26
N CYS A 757 4.91 13.57 -4.02
CA CYS A 757 4.65 12.40 -4.88
C CYS A 757 3.59 12.67 -5.97
N ARG A 758 3.01 13.87 -6.05
CA ARG A 758 1.88 14.17 -6.95
C ARG A 758 2.23 14.01 -8.44
N TYR A 759 3.50 14.17 -8.80
CA TYR A 759 3.99 14.08 -10.17
C TYR A 759 4.66 12.74 -10.51
N LEU A 760 4.37 11.68 -9.73
CA LEU A 760 4.94 10.37 -9.99
C LEU A 760 4.64 9.93 -11.44
N PRO A 761 5.63 9.41 -12.19
CA PRO A 761 5.53 9.13 -13.61
C PRO A 761 4.31 8.28 -13.96
N MET A 762 3.47 8.92 -14.76
CA MET A 762 2.23 8.41 -15.28
C MET A 762 2.53 7.62 -16.54
N GLY A 763 2.36 6.30 -16.49
CA GLY A 763 2.46 5.43 -17.66
C GLY A 763 3.88 4.92 -17.94
N ASP A 764 4.09 3.63 -17.70
CA ASP A 764 4.68 2.84 -18.78
C ASP A 764 3.58 2.67 -19.85
N SER A 765 3.92 2.78 -21.12
CA SER A 765 3.10 2.35 -22.28
C SER A 765 2.40 0.98 -22.08
N SER A 766 2.91 0.13 -21.18
CA SER A 766 2.34 -1.16 -20.80
C SER A 766 1.33 -1.11 -19.62
N SER A 767 1.35 -0.06 -18.80
CA SER A 767 0.46 0.15 -17.65
C SER A 767 -0.46 1.33 -17.92
N GLY A 768 -1.73 1.07 -18.25
CA GLY A 768 -2.70 2.13 -18.55
C GLY A 768 -2.68 3.27 -17.53
N PHE A 769 -2.90 4.48 -18.04
CA PHE A 769 -3.06 5.82 -17.41
C PHE A 769 -3.43 5.85 -15.91
N ALA A 770 -4.23 4.90 -15.43
CA ALA A 770 -4.80 4.81 -14.10
C ALA A 770 -3.88 4.34 -12.95
N THR A 771 -2.90 3.47 -13.22
CA THR A 771 -2.33 2.64 -12.13
C THR A 771 -1.34 3.39 -11.24
N ASN A 772 -0.49 4.24 -11.82
CA ASN A 772 0.52 5.00 -11.07
C ASN A 772 -0.09 6.24 -10.40
N MET A 773 -1.07 6.87 -11.06
CA MET A 773 -1.86 7.98 -10.52
C MET A 773 -2.60 7.57 -9.24
N LEU A 774 -3.24 6.39 -9.28
CA LEU A 774 -3.96 5.83 -8.15
C LEU A 774 -3.05 5.67 -6.93
N GLN A 775 -1.79 5.26 -7.09
CA GLN A 775 -0.87 5.09 -5.97
C GLN A 775 -0.51 6.44 -5.33
N SER A 776 -0.10 7.44 -6.11
CA SER A 776 0.22 8.78 -5.59
C SER A 776 -0.93 9.42 -4.85
N TYR A 777 -2.14 9.31 -5.38
CA TYR A 777 -3.31 9.89 -4.71
C TYR A 777 -3.87 9.02 -3.58
N GLN A 778 -3.71 7.70 -3.63
CA GLN A 778 -3.98 6.84 -2.47
C GLN A 778 -3.15 7.30 -1.27
N TYR A 779 -1.87 7.65 -1.47
CA TYR A 779 -1.04 8.19 -0.39
C TYR A 779 -1.54 9.53 0.15
N LEU A 780 -1.98 10.45 -0.72
CA LEU A 780 -2.61 11.71 -0.29
C LEU A 780 -3.90 11.47 0.52
N CYS A 781 -4.65 10.40 0.25
CA CYS A 781 -5.83 10.03 1.01
C CYS A 781 -5.57 9.21 2.28
N PHE A 782 -4.45 8.48 2.35
CA PHE A 782 -4.02 7.78 3.56
C PHE A 782 -3.53 8.74 4.65
N ALA A 783 -3.25 10.01 4.29
CA ALA A 783 -2.97 11.14 5.19
C ALA A 783 -4.12 11.49 6.17
N ARG A 784 -5.10 10.59 6.34
CA ARG A 784 -6.26 10.77 7.22
C ARG A 784 -6.14 9.91 8.47
N THR A 785 -5.84 10.59 9.56
CA THR A 785 -6.30 10.29 10.92
C THR A 785 -6.80 11.61 11.52
N ASP A 786 -8.10 11.66 11.81
CA ASP A 786 -8.82 12.66 12.61
C ASP A 786 -9.08 14.10 12.09
N ASP A 787 -8.53 14.56 10.95
CA ASP A 787 -8.80 15.93 10.45
C ASP A 787 -8.95 16.01 8.90
N PRO A 788 -10.17 16.27 8.36
CA PRO A 788 -10.42 16.56 6.93
C PRO A 788 -9.83 17.88 6.41
N SER A 789 -9.45 18.81 7.28
CA SER A 789 -9.43 20.25 7.00
C SER A 789 -8.43 20.76 5.95
N PRO A 790 -7.22 20.19 5.68
CA PRO A 790 -6.28 20.93 4.83
C PRO A 790 -5.70 20.17 3.62
N ILE A 791 -6.35 19.11 3.12
CA ILE A 791 -6.01 18.57 1.79
C ILE A 791 -6.61 19.51 0.72
N ASP A 792 -5.86 19.80 -0.34
CA ASP A 792 -6.41 20.56 -1.48
C ASP A 792 -7.58 19.77 -2.05
N PRO A 793 -8.81 20.31 -2.14
CA PRO A 793 -9.97 19.59 -2.70
C PRO A 793 -9.68 19.00 -4.08
N LYS A 794 -8.79 19.62 -4.85
CA LYS A 794 -8.34 19.13 -6.17
C LYS A 794 -7.53 17.84 -6.07
N ASP A 795 -6.69 17.70 -5.04
CA ASP A 795 -5.90 16.49 -4.80
C ASP A 795 -6.82 15.28 -4.58
N ILE A 796 -7.91 15.47 -3.82
CA ILE A 796 -8.88 14.39 -3.55
C ILE A 796 -9.72 14.11 -4.82
N GLN A 797 -10.14 15.16 -5.52
CA GLN A 797 -10.90 15.01 -6.77
C GLN A 797 -10.10 14.25 -7.84
N GLY A 798 -8.79 14.46 -7.93
CA GLY A 798 -7.91 13.76 -8.88
C GLY A 798 -7.89 12.22 -8.77
N ILE A 799 -8.35 11.65 -7.65
CA ILE A 799 -8.46 10.20 -7.43
C ILE A 799 -9.51 9.56 -8.31
N ALA A 800 -10.65 10.20 -8.45
CA ALA A 800 -11.80 9.60 -9.11
C ALA A 800 -11.51 9.25 -10.59
N PRO A 801 -10.82 10.09 -11.38
CA PRO A 801 -10.29 9.71 -12.69
C PRO A 801 -9.42 8.46 -12.66
N CYS A 802 -8.56 8.29 -11.66
CA CYS A 802 -7.71 7.11 -11.51
C CYS A 802 -8.54 5.84 -11.33
N LEU A 803 -9.52 5.90 -10.42
CA LEU A 803 -10.40 4.78 -10.12
C LEU A 803 -11.24 4.39 -11.34
N LEU A 804 -11.83 5.38 -12.01
CA LEU A 804 -12.62 5.19 -13.24
C LEU A 804 -11.77 4.62 -14.39
N ALA A 805 -10.56 5.13 -14.59
CA ALA A 805 -9.66 4.67 -15.65
C ALA A 805 -9.13 3.26 -15.42
N SER A 806 -9.03 2.80 -14.16
CA SER A 806 -8.52 1.46 -13.84
C SER A 806 -9.47 0.34 -14.28
N ASN A 807 -10.76 0.67 -14.47
CA ASN A 807 -11.83 -0.20 -14.90
C ASN A 807 -11.91 -1.57 -14.19
N ARG A 808 -11.42 -1.65 -12.94
CA ARG A 808 -11.52 -2.86 -12.13
C ARG A 808 -12.86 -2.85 -11.40
N PRO A 809 -13.69 -3.90 -11.49
CA PRO A 809 -14.90 -4.00 -10.67
C PRO A 809 -14.47 -4.15 -9.20
N PHE A 810 -14.54 -3.07 -8.42
CA PHE A 810 -14.04 -3.04 -7.04
C PHE A 810 -15.01 -3.65 -6.02
N PHE A 811 -16.29 -3.81 -6.36
CA PHE A 811 -17.37 -4.06 -5.38
C PHE A 811 -17.29 -5.34 -4.57
N MET A 812 -16.78 -6.43 -5.14
CA MET A 812 -16.83 -7.74 -4.51
C MET A 812 -15.47 -8.41 -4.56
N SER A 813 -14.75 -8.31 -3.45
CA SER A 813 -13.73 -9.30 -3.17
C SER A 813 -14.44 -10.57 -2.70
N THR A 814 -14.16 -11.69 -3.37
CA THR A 814 -14.50 -13.04 -2.87
C THR A 814 -13.69 -13.39 -1.63
N ASP A 815 -12.65 -12.60 -1.29
CA ASP A 815 -11.99 -12.65 0.01
C ASP A 815 -12.98 -12.24 1.12
N PRO A 816 -13.32 -13.14 2.04
CA PRO A 816 -14.17 -12.84 3.19
C PRO A 816 -13.57 -11.76 4.11
N ASN A 817 -12.25 -11.59 4.11
CA ASN A 817 -11.53 -10.68 5.00
C ASN A 817 -11.28 -9.29 4.41
N ALA A 818 -11.64 -9.08 3.15
CA ALA A 818 -11.56 -7.77 2.51
C ALA A 818 -12.85 -6.99 2.73
N SER A 819 -12.74 -5.78 3.30
CA SER A 819 -13.83 -4.83 3.35
C SER A 819 -14.44 -4.66 1.96
N PRO A 820 -15.77 -4.58 1.83
CA PRO A 820 -16.39 -4.22 0.57
C PRO A 820 -15.78 -2.91 0.08
N MET A 821 -15.20 -2.90 -1.13
CA MET A 821 -14.58 -1.66 -1.62
C MET A 821 -15.61 -0.54 -1.87
N THR A 822 -16.91 -0.85 -1.79
CA THR A 822 -18.00 0.15 -1.73
C THR A 822 -17.73 1.21 -0.67
N VAL A 823 -17.29 0.79 0.52
CA VAL A 823 -17.04 1.71 1.64
C VAL A 823 -15.97 2.72 1.28
N TYR A 824 -14.90 2.29 0.60
CA TYR A 824 -13.85 3.21 0.14
C TYR A 824 -14.38 4.20 -0.90
N LEU A 825 -15.22 3.78 -1.86
CA LEU A 825 -15.81 4.70 -2.84
C LEU A 825 -16.68 5.77 -2.16
N LEU A 826 -17.46 5.38 -1.15
CA LEU A 826 -18.28 6.30 -0.36
C LEU A 826 -17.42 7.25 0.49
N ILE A 827 -16.35 6.76 1.13
CA ILE A 827 -15.38 7.58 1.85
C ILE A 827 -14.73 8.61 0.91
N PHE A 828 -14.33 8.20 -0.30
CA PHE A 828 -13.74 9.12 -1.27
C PHE A 828 -14.73 10.22 -1.66
N ASN A 829 -15.98 9.86 -1.98
CA ASN A 829 -16.99 10.86 -2.32
C ASN A 829 -17.27 11.80 -1.14
N GLU A 830 -17.50 11.25 0.06
CA GLU A 830 -17.69 12.01 1.30
C GLU A 830 -16.55 13.03 1.51
N THR A 831 -15.30 12.58 1.36
CA THR A 831 -14.11 13.44 1.51
C THR A 831 -14.09 14.58 0.49
N ILE A 832 -14.45 14.31 -0.77
CA ILE A 832 -14.57 15.36 -1.81
C ILE A 832 -15.63 16.38 -1.41
N ARG A 833 -16.77 15.93 -0.88
CA ARG A 833 -17.86 16.82 -0.43
C ARG A 833 -17.44 17.68 0.75
N GLN A 834 -16.75 17.10 1.74
CA GLN A 834 -16.19 17.82 2.88
C GLN A 834 -15.21 18.91 2.41
N ALA A 835 -14.30 18.58 1.49
CA ALA A 835 -13.31 19.52 0.97
C ALA A 835 -13.96 20.68 0.18
N LYS A 836 -14.97 20.38 -0.66
CA LYS A 836 -15.76 21.42 -1.34
C LYS A 836 -16.54 22.30 -0.36
N ALA A 837 -17.03 21.75 0.74
CA ALA A 837 -17.69 22.53 1.78
C ALA A 837 -16.72 23.52 2.45
N TRP A 838 -15.50 23.10 2.77
CA TRP A 838 -14.45 23.99 3.28
C TRP A 838 -14.14 25.14 2.31
N GLU A 839 -13.90 24.84 1.03
CA GLU A 839 -13.67 25.87 -0.02
C GLU A 839 -14.85 26.85 -0.11
N ALA A 840 -16.08 26.35 -0.06
CA ALA A 840 -17.29 27.17 -0.09
C ALA A 840 -17.39 28.09 1.16
N ILE A 841 -17.02 27.59 2.35
CA ILE A 841 -16.97 28.38 3.59
C ILE A 841 -15.87 29.46 3.53
N GLU A 842 -14.72 29.15 2.93
CA GLU A 842 -13.63 30.12 2.74
C GLU A 842 -13.96 31.22 1.73
N THR A 843 -14.64 30.85 0.64
CA THR A 843 -15.06 31.79 -0.41
C THR A 843 -16.36 32.54 -0.07
N GLY A 844 -17.06 32.11 0.98
CA GLY A 844 -18.30 32.73 1.48
C GLY A 844 -19.59 32.27 0.79
N ASP A 845 -19.54 31.23 -0.04
CA ASP A 845 -20.72 30.60 -0.63
C ASP A 845 -21.34 29.58 0.35
N LEU A 846 -22.04 30.10 1.37
CA LEU A 846 -22.64 29.28 2.42
C LEU A 846 -23.72 28.32 1.89
N ALA A 847 -24.40 28.66 0.80
CA ALA A 847 -25.39 27.79 0.18
C ALA A 847 -24.73 26.59 -0.50
N ALA A 848 -23.57 26.79 -1.13
CA ALA A 848 -22.75 25.70 -1.60
C ALA A 848 -22.22 24.85 -0.44
N ALA A 849 -21.73 25.47 0.64
CA ALA A 849 -21.27 24.73 1.82
C ALA A 849 -22.36 23.82 2.40
N GLU A 850 -23.55 24.36 2.65
CA GLU A 850 -24.70 23.59 3.17
C GLU A 850 -25.06 22.42 2.23
N ARG A 851 -25.06 22.65 0.91
CA ARG A 851 -25.35 21.61 -0.08
C ARG A 851 -24.31 20.49 -0.04
N GLU A 852 -23.03 20.82 0.00
CA GLU A 852 -21.97 19.82 0.00
C GLU A 852 -21.92 19.04 1.33
N ILE A 853 -22.11 19.70 2.47
CA ILE A 853 -22.28 19.03 3.78
C ILE A 853 -23.47 18.07 3.74
N ALA A 854 -24.63 18.52 3.26
CA ALA A 854 -25.81 17.68 3.13
C ALA A 854 -25.56 16.45 2.24
N ASN A 855 -24.77 16.59 1.17
CA ASN A 855 -24.38 15.48 0.31
C ASN A 855 -23.42 14.51 1.00
N ALA A 856 -22.47 15.01 1.80
CA ALA A 856 -21.61 14.16 2.62
C ALA A 856 -22.44 13.33 3.61
N CYS A 857 -23.37 13.98 4.34
CA CYS A 857 -24.31 13.33 5.25
C CYS A 857 -25.13 12.21 4.58
N ARG A 858 -25.66 12.45 3.37
CA ARG A 858 -26.40 11.41 2.61
C ARG A 858 -25.51 10.28 2.09
N THR A 859 -24.24 10.57 1.82
CA THR A 859 -23.28 9.57 1.35
C THR A 859 -22.94 8.59 2.46
N ARG A 860 -22.69 9.07 3.69
CA ARG A 860 -22.49 8.21 4.87
C ARG A 860 -23.20 8.80 6.12
N PRO A 861 -24.50 8.50 6.27
CA PRO A 861 -25.30 8.92 7.42
C PRO A 861 -24.74 8.54 8.80
N GLY A 862 -23.98 7.44 8.91
CA GLY A 862 -23.38 7.04 10.18
C GLY A 862 -22.21 7.91 10.64
N ASN A 863 -21.57 8.66 9.73
CA ASN A 863 -20.41 9.48 10.02
C ASN A 863 -20.81 10.90 10.45
N VAL A 864 -20.82 11.14 11.76
CA VAL A 864 -21.19 12.43 12.37
C VAL A 864 -20.18 13.56 12.09
N ASP A 865 -18.95 13.23 11.70
CA ASP A 865 -17.92 14.22 11.38
C ASP A 865 -18.27 15.01 10.10
N ASN A 866 -19.18 14.49 9.28
CA ASN A 866 -19.78 15.23 8.17
C ASN A 866 -20.41 16.57 8.58
N VAL A 867 -20.80 16.71 9.85
CA VAL A 867 -21.27 17.98 10.43
C VAL A 867 -20.27 18.52 11.45
N LEU A 868 -19.72 17.68 12.33
CA LEU A 868 -18.94 18.13 13.49
C LEU A 868 -17.68 18.90 13.12
N GLU A 869 -17.05 18.53 12.00
CA GLU A 869 -15.90 19.23 11.43
C GLU A 869 -16.18 20.72 11.17
N PHE A 870 -17.41 21.05 10.77
CA PHE A 870 -17.77 22.38 10.28
C PHE A 870 -18.42 23.26 11.36
N VAL A 871 -18.67 22.75 12.56
CA VAL A 871 -19.41 23.45 13.63
C VAL A 871 -18.79 24.83 13.92
N GLU A 872 -17.50 24.88 14.26
CA GLU A 872 -16.83 26.13 14.63
C GLU A 872 -16.74 27.12 13.46
N ALA A 873 -16.51 26.61 12.25
CA ALA A 873 -16.42 27.41 11.04
C ALA A 873 -17.77 28.02 10.64
N LEU A 874 -18.85 27.26 10.74
CA LEU A 874 -20.20 27.73 10.46
C LEU A 874 -20.69 28.71 11.54
N GLU A 875 -20.43 28.45 12.82
CA GLU A 875 -20.77 29.38 13.92
C GLU A 875 -20.07 30.74 13.73
N SER A 876 -18.80 30.73 13.34
CA SER A 876 -18.03 31.96 13.16
C SER A 876 -18.33 32.74 11.88
N ARG A 877 -18.68 32.06 10.77
CA ARG A 877 -18.80 32.68 9.43
C ARG A 877 -20.21 32.72 8.85
N ALA A 878 -21.06 31.74 9.18
CA ALA A 878 -22.36 31.53 8.55
C ALA A 878 -23.53 31.96 9.46
N GLY A 879 -23.41 31.68 10.76
CA GLY A 879 -24.44 31.89 11.76
C GLY A 879 -25.18 30.61 12.15
N GLU A 880 -25.92 30.67 13.25
CA GLU A 880 -26.60 29.51 13.86
C GLU A 880 -27.60 28.81 12.91
N ALA A 881 -28.24 29.55 12.00
CA ALA A 881 -29.31 29.03 11.15
C ALA A 881 -28.83 28.01 10.11
N GLU A 882 -27.65 28.22 9.54
CA GLU A 882 -26.99 27.32 8.59
C GLU A 882 -26.58 26.03 9.31
N LEU A 883 -25.97 26.16 10.48
CA LEU A 883 -25.57 25.02 11.29
C LEU A 883 -26.78 24.20 11.75
N ASP A 884 -27.88 24.85 12.13
CA ASP A 884 -29.13 24.17 12.49
C ASP A 884 -29.71 23.34 11.33
N ARG A 885 -29.56 23.81 10.08
CA ARG A 885 -30.05 23.07 8.90
C ARG A 885 -29.21 21.82 8.62
N VAL A 886 -27.88 21.94 8.63
CA VAL A 886 -27.00 20.77 8.40
C VAL A 886 -27.08 19.76 9.56
N PHE A 887 -27.19 20.26 10.80
CA PHE A 887 -27.45 19.43 11.98
C PHE A 887 -28.76 18.65 11.84
N ALA A 888 -29.86 19.32 11.44
CA ALA A 888 -31.15 18.67 11.27
C ALA A 888 -31.09 17.53 10.24
N ILE A 889 -30.37 17.72 9.13
CA ILE A 889 -30.19 16.68 8.10
C ILE A 889 -29.53 15.42 8.69
N GLN A 890 -28.39 15.57 9.35
CA GLN A 890 -27.65 14.44 9.92
C GLN A 890 -28.44 13.76 11.05
N ARG A 891 -29.06 14.56 11.93
CA ARG A 891 -29.90 14.07 13.02
C ARG A 891 -31.07 13.24 12.52
N ASP A 892 -31.78 13.72 11.50
CA ASP A 892 -32.98 13.07 10.99
C ASP A 892 -32.61 11.74 10.30
N LEU A 893 -31.51 11.69 9.55
CA LEU A 893 -30.96 10.45 8.98
C LEU A 893 -30.61 9.40 10.05
N LEU A 894 -29.95 9.81 11.14
CA LEU A 894 -29.63 8.90 12.25
C LEU A 894 -30.87 8.45 13.01
N ARG A 895 -31.88 9.32 13.17
CA ARG A 895 -33.16 8.98 13.80
C ARG A 895 -33.96 7.96 12.99
N GLU A 896 -33.90 8.02 11.67
CA GLU A 896 -34.49 6.99 10.80
C GLU A 896 -33.87 5.61 11.07
N GLN A 897 -32.54 5.52 11.19
CA GLN A 897 -31.86 4.26 11.54
C GLN A 897 -32.22 3.77 12.95
N LEU A 898 -32.29 4.70 13.92
CA LEU A 898 -32.66 4.37 15.29
C LEU A 898 -34.14 3.93 15.42
N ALA A 899 -35.02 4.40 14.54
CA ALA A 899 -36.42 3.96 14.53
C ALA A 899 -36.55 2.48 14.15
N GLU A 900 -35.71 2.00 13.23
CA GLU A 900 -35.65 0.59 12.82
C GLU A 900 -34.89 -0.27 13.85
N PHE A 901 -33.84 0.28 14.47
CA PHE A 901 -33.03 -0.40 15.49
C PHE A 901 -32.93 0.41 16.79
N PRO A 902 -33.98 0.42 17.63
CA PRO A 902 -34.04 1.25 18.83
C PRO A 902 -32.95 0.97 19.87
N ASP A 903 -32.37 -0.23 19.85
CA ASP A 903 -31.36 -0.70 20.81
C ASP A 903 -29.95 -0.74 20.19
N SER A 904 -29.73 -0.04 19.08
CA SER A 904 -28.38 0.17 18.55
C SER A 904 -27.61 1.18 19.41
N ALA A 905 -26.74 0.66 20.30
CA ALA A 905 -25.88 1.49 21.15
C ALA A 905 -25.00 2.44 20.33
N LEU A 906 -24.54 2.00 19.14
CA LEU A 906 -23.77 2.80 18.19
C LEU A 906 -24.57 4.03 17.70
N HIS A 907 -25.79 3.82 17.18
CA HIS A 907 -26.60 4.93 16.67
C HIS A 907 -27.02 5.91 17.78
N LEU A 908 -27.32 5.37 18.97
CA LEU A 908 -27.61 6.18 20.16
C LEU A 908 -26.43 7.06 20.56
N ASN A 909 -25.22 6.49 20.63
CA ASN A 909 -24.02 7.23 20.96
C ASN A 909 -23.68 8.28 19.89
N ASN A 910 -23.75 7.94 18.60
CA ASN A 910 -23.49 8.87 17.51
C ASN A 910 -24.45 10.07 17.54
N LEU A 911 -25.75 9.85 17.79
CA LEU A 911 -26.72 10.92 17.98
C LEU A 911 -26.40 11.78 19.19
N ALA A 912 -26.06 11.17 20.32
CA ALA A 912 -25.68 11.90 21.52
C ALA A 912 -24.44 12.78 21.29
N TRP A 913 -23.41 12.23 20.65
CA TRP A 913 -22.19 12.94 20.33
C TRP A 913 -22.43 14.11 19.37
N LEU A 914 -23.19 13.88 18.29
CA LEU A 914 -23.60 14.94 17.36
C LEU A 914 -24.31 16.09 18.08
N CYS A 915 -25.31 15.77 18.91
CA CYS A 915 -26.06 16.74 19.70
C CYS A 915 -25.15 17.52 20.67
N ALA A 916 -24.28 16.83 21.42
CA ALA A 916 -23.40 17.44 22.40
C ALA A 916 -22.38 18.38 21.77
N ARG A 917 -21.70 17.92 20.72
CA ARG A 917 -20.62 18.66 20.04
C ARG A 917 -21.14 19.81 19.20
N SER A 918 -22.35 19.70 18.66
CA SER A 918 -23.04 20.82 18.02
C SER A 918 -23.85 21.67 19.01
N GLY A 919 -23.85 21.40 20.33
CA GLY A 919 -24.60 22.23 21.29
C GLY A 919 -26.12 22.27 21.07
N ARG A 920 -26.71 21.24 20.47
CA ARG A 920 -28.13 21.17 20.04
C ARG A 920 -28.81 19.95 20.64
N ASP A 921 -30.11 20.04 20.92
CA ASP A 921 -30.92 18.93 21.45
C ASP A 921 -30.30 18.23 22.69
N LEU A 922 -29.62 18.97 23.58
CA LEU A 922 -28.80 18.41 24.68
C LEU A 922 -29.55 17.47 25.64
N GLU A 923 -30.81 17.76 25.96
CA GLU A 923 -31.62 16.87 26.82
C GLU A 923 -31.89 15.53 26.12
N ALA A 924 -32.16 15.54 24.81
CA ALA A 924 -32.30 14.32 24.04
C ALA A 924 -30.96 13.58 23.92
N ALA A 925 -29.85 14.32 23.79
CA ALA A 925 -28.50 13.76 23.80
C ALA A 925 -28.24 12.95 25.07
N ARG A 926 -28.72 13.43 26.21
CA ARG A 926 -28.61 12.74 27.49
C ARG A 926 -29.41 11.45 27.51
N ASP A 927 -30.65 11.47 27.06
CA ASP A 927 -31.48 10.27 26.96
C ASP A 927 -30.83 9.20 26.06
N TYR A 928 -30.31 9.61 24.89
CA TYR A 928 -29.61 8.70 23.98
C TYR A 928 -28.34 8.12 24.61
N SER A 929 -27.51 8.97 25.23
CA SER A 929 -26.23 8.55 25.81
C SER A 929 -26.42 7.65 27.03
N LEU A 930 -27.40 7.95 27.90
CA LEU A 930 -27.78 7.07 29.01
C LEU A 930 -28.19 5.68 28.52
N LYS A 931 -29.01 5.62 27.45
CA LYS A 931 -29.41 4.33 26.87
C LYS A 931 -28.21 3.59 26.25
N SER A 932 -27.34 4.28 25.52
CA SER A 932 -26.14 3.65 24.92
C SER A 932 -25.20 3.06 25.99
N THR A 933 -25.03 3.76 27.11
CA THR A 933 -24.20 3.30 28.25
C THR A 933 -24.91 2.25 29.11
N GLU A 934 -26.24 2.17 29.09
CA GLU A 934 -26.97 1.04 29.67
C GLU A 934 -26.76 -0.24 28.86
N LEU A 935 -26.82 -0.14 27.53
CA LEU A 935 -26.60 -1.25 26.60
C LEU A 935 -25.14 -1.73 26.59
N LYS A 936 -24.18 -0.80 26.67
CA LYS A 936 -22.73 -1.06 26.67
C LYS A 936 -22.04 -0.30 27.82
N PRO A 937 -22.15 -0.76 29.07
CA PRO A 937 -21.70 -0.03 30.27
C PRO A 937 -20.18 0.05 30.49
N PHE A 938 -19.43 -0.71 29.68
CA PHE A 938 -17.97 -0.81 29.74
C PHE A 938 -17.28 -0.17 28.53
N GLU A 939 -18.05 0.40 27.60
CA GLU A 939 -17.51 1.10 26.44
C GLU A 939 -17.05 2.50 26.85
N ASP A 940 -15.74 2.75 26.80
CA ASP A 940 -15.09 3.97 27.29
C ASP A 940 -15.48 5.20 26.46
N ASN A 941 -15.55 5.07 25.13
CA ASN A 941 -15.99 6.15 24.25
C ASN A 941 -17.46 6.57 24.49
N TYR A 942 -18.34 5.66 24.89
CA TYR A 942 -19.74 5.98 25.22
C TYR A 942 -19.85 6.70 26.56
N LEU A 943 -19.00 6.33 27.52
CA LEU A 943 -18.87 7.05 28.79
C LEU A 943 -18.32 8.47 28.60
N ASP A 944 -17.37 8.65 27.69
CA ASP A 944 -16.84 9.98 27.33
C ASP A 944 -17.92 10.86 26.67
N THR A 945 -18.70 10.29 25.72
CA THR A 945 -19.87 10.99 25.16
C THR A 945 -20.84 11.43 26.26
N LEU A 946 -21.18 10.55 27.22
CA LEU A 946 -22.07 10.91 28.32
C LEU A 946 -21.46 12.00 29.21
N ALA A 947 -20.15 11.95 29.45
CA ALA A 947 -19.44 12.98 30.20
C ALA A 947 -19.51 14.35 29.49
N GLU A 948 -19.29 14.39 28.17
CA GLU A 948 -19.44 15.60 27.36
C GLU A 948 -20.87 16.14 27.42
N VAL A 949 -21.88 15.27 27.28
CA VAL A 949 -23.30 15.68 27.36
C VAL A 949 -23.62 16.29 28.73
N GLU A 950 -23.25 15.62 29.83
CA GLU A 950 -23.50 16.11 31.19
C GLU A 950 -22.75 17.43 31.43
N PHE A 951 -21.54 17.58 30.89
CA PHE A 951 -20.79 18.83 30.97
C PHE A 951 -21.50 19.97 30.24
N ARG A 952 -22.00 19.73 29.02
CA ARG A 952 -22.74 20.71 28.22
C ARG A 952 -24.07 21.11 28.85
N LEU A 953 -24.69 20.22 29.62
CA LEU A 953 -25.88 20.49 30.43
C LEU A 953 -25.58 21.23 31.74
N GLY A 954 -24.30 21.43 32.09
CA GLY A 954 -23.87 22.10 33.31
C GLY A 954 -23.78 21.19 34.53
N ASN A 955 -23.93 19.87 34.37
CA ASN A 955 -23.80 18.87 35.44
C ASN A 955 -22.32 18.46 35.60
N VAL A 956 -21.47 19.42 35.94
CA VAL A 956 -20.00 19.27 35.89
C VAL A 956 -19.49 18.18 36.81
N GLU A 957 -20.06 18.02 38.02
CA GLU A 957 -19.68 16.93 38.94
C GLU A 957 -19.88 15.55 38.29
N ARG A 958 -21.03 15.37 37.63
CA ARG A 958 -21.35 14.12 36.96
C ARG A 958 -20.44 13.87 35.76
N ALA A 959 -20.11 14.91 35.01
CA ALA A 959 -19.14 14.84 33.92
C ALA A 959 -17.76 14.39 34.40
N VAL A 960 -17.27 14.94 35.53
CA VAL A 960 -16.00 14.52 36.14
C VAL A 960 -16.02 13.06 36.59
N GLU A 961 -17.12 12.60 37.20
CA GLU A 961 -17.27 11.20 37.60
C GLU A 961 -17.20 10.25 36.39
N LEU A 962 -17.91 10.58 35.31
CA LEU A 962 -17.97 9.77 34.09
C LEU A 962 -16.65 9.79 33.32
N ALA A 963 -16.04 10.97 33.15
CA ALA A 963 -14.73 11.09 32.53
C ALA A 963 -13.65 10.36 33.34
N ALA A 964 -13.72 10.40 34.68
CA ALA A 964 -12.82 9.60 35.52
C ALA A 964 -13.04 8.10 35.33
N LYS A 965 -14.28 7.66 35.11
CA LYS A 965 -14.60 6.26 34.78
C LYS A 965 -14.04 5.88 33.39
N ALA A 966 -14.23 6.72 32.37
CA ALA A 966 -13.65 6.51 31.04
C ALA A 966 -12.11 6.42 31.10
N VAL A 967 -11.46 7.34 31.83
CA VAL A 967 -10.01 7.28 32.10
C VAL A 967 -9.63 6.00 32.85
N SER A 968 -10.44 5.51 33.79
CA SER A 968 -10.12 4.26 34.49
C SER A 968 -10.19 3.01 33.60
N PHE A 969 -10.96 3.08 32.50
CA PHE A 969 -11.02 2.01 31.50
C PHE A 969 -9.85 2.15 30.52
N ASN A 970 -9.61 3.37 30.01
CA ASN A 970 -8.49 3.60 29.11
C ASN A 970 -7.55 4.69 29.64
N PRO A 971 -6.69 4.37 30.63
CA PRO A 971 -5.82 5.37 31.29
C PRO A 971 -4.81 5.99 30.33
N ARG A 972 -4.49 5.30 29.23
CA ARG A 972 -3.49 5.67 28.25
C ARG A 972 -3.99 6.64 27.19
N TYR A 973 -5.30 6.69 26.95
CA TYR A 973 -5.83 7.59 25.93
C TYR A 973 -5.77 9.06 26.39
N ALA A 974 -4.84 9.82 25.78
CA ALA A 974 -4.55 11.20 26.16
C ALA A 974 -5.78 12.12 26.05
N HIS A 975 -6.68 11.84 25.10
CA HIS A 975 -7.93 12.57 24.97
C HIS A 975 -8.78 12.52 26.24
N TYR A 976 -9.01 11.34 26.83
CA TYR A 976 -9.81 11.21 28.06
C TYR A 976 -9.17 11.92 29.25
N ARG A 977 -7.84 11.88 29.37
CA ARG A 977 -7.13 12.63 30.43
C ARG A 977 -7.33 14.13 30.28
N ARG A 978 -7.20 14.66 29.06
CA ARG A 978 -7.42 16.08 28.76
C ARG A 978 -8.87 16.50 29.00
N GLN A 979 -9.85 15.66 28.61
CA GLN A 979 -11.26 15.87 28.89
C GLN A 979 -11.52 15.96 30.40
N LEU A 980 -11.01 14.99 31.17
CA LEU A 980 -11.13 14.98 32.63
C LEU A 980 -10.52 16.23 33.27
N GLU A 981 -9.34 16.67 32.82
CA GLU A 981 -8.71 17.90 33.30
C GLU A 981 -9.53 19.15 32.96
N ARG A 982 -10.07 19.23 31.73
CA ARG A 982 -10.96 20.31 31.30
C ARG A 982 -12.20 20.39 32.20
N PHE A 983 -12.84 19.27 32.49
CA PHE A 983 -14.02 19.21 33.37
C PHE A 983 -13.69 19.53 34.83
N ARG A 984 -12.55 19.02 35.36
CA ARG A 984 -12.08 19.37 36.71
C ARG A 984 -11.79 20.85 36.86
N SER A 985 -11.19 21.47 35.84
CA SER A 985 -10.90 22.90 35.82
C SER A 985 -12.17 23.75 35.85
N ALA A 986 -13.22 23.30 35.15
CA ALA A 986 -14.52 23.95 35.19
C ALA A 986 -15.24 23.79 36.55
N LEU A 987 -15.04 22.65 37.24
CA LEU A 987 -15.60 22.42 38.58
C LEU A 987 -14.91 23.26 39.68
N GLY A 988 -13.64 23.61 39.47
CA GLY A 988 -12.84 24.40 40.39
C GLY A 988 -13.02 25.93 40.27
N ASN A 989 -13.79 26.39 39.28
CA ASN A 989 -14.18 27.79 39.08
C ASN A 989 -15.62 28.02 39.54
#